data_AF-A0A936GNP3-F1
#
_entry.id   AF-A0A936GNP3-F1
#
_cell.length_a   1.000
_cell.length_b   1.000
_cell.length_c   1.000
_cell.angle_alpha   90.00
_cell.angle_beta   90.00
_cell.angle_gamma   90.00
#
_symmetry.space_group_name_H-M   'P 1'
#
loop_
_entity.id
_entity.type
_entity.pdbx_description
1 polymer ?
#
loop_
_entity_poly.entity_id
_entity_poly.type
_entity_poly.pdbx_seq_one_letter_code
_entity_poly.pdbx_strand_id
1 'polypeptide(L)'
;MKVFKRKKYWSSGLMAISLLAFSQFANADEPSAVSWKILEAAKSGVAQLGATPGGDARVIVQLSPWELKPTVPSLVLFKNCGEDSQVGGKPMLNFDAYMAGKETSPIYNPDWKNPGPRWRICPKADALLINPNDTAPQQALFEVDFIRLPNEGMSPHIDMDVYRVSAADLKLWPTVEELARHFRNQSPDSIVPLSLNYRLSRGNFVLGTYGEIYGTPGRSEFQGGKPTGDFAKFQASLPVNLESFRRKAPIPGNTKFDNFESIKVSIENAKILGSAGEGEQICFPETPVKAAFSPTISPSAQQSLVGFSHTITGRFSTKWTSDHSLHSGFGFLVEVYRAGTSTLLGSSWVESNGSWTVNVPDSAGFLTGQQINVDYRSYNSYYAPQNQAGSKYWWIDPVWTVSSTSFNVGHRYADTDGGTYNGVGELVDNAMTMWSRLYWDAEINPVAATPIRFFFPNTWDNCGGSSPWSCASGNDIWLIADHGVQGDVVNHEMAHVLNNKFWGNKRPAGSGGAHSLNTCYPTRLGMTLREGFADFMAAWVGYPNRNVGEGGFNSGRWALGWDAEDRNNPPNCANGWENEVWVARTFWDLHDNRSDGSDILWFNHRGAVISLYLGNGIANDGDARDMRFYETIYRDAASPGHQGFITDIFEQNHH
;
A
#
# COMPACT_ATOMS: atom_id res chain seq x y z
N MET A 1 66.85 10.60 12.96
CA MET A 1 67.48 10.36 14.29
C MET A 1 66.37 10.53 15.32
N LYS A 2 65.91 9.57 16.13
CA LYS A 2 66.45 8.29 16.61
C LYS A 2 65.45 7.14 16.40
N VAL A 3 66.06 5.99 16.14
CA VAL A 3 65.54 4.62 16.01
C VAL A 3 65.26 4.03 17.40
N PHE A 4 64.28 3.13 17.52
CA PHE A 4 64.28 1.87 18.31
C PHE A 4 62.82 1.35 18.38
N LYS A 5 62.46 0.06 18.30
CA LYS A 5 63.14 -1.21 17.98
C LYS A 5 62.01 -2.23 17.74
N ARG A 6 62.17 -3.13 16.77
CA ARG A 6 61.30 -4.30 16.55
C ARG A 6 61.36 -5.26 17.74
N LYS A 7 60.22 -5.88 18.09
CA LYS A 7 60.16 -7.27 18.58
C LYS A 7 59.11 -8.05 17.79
N LYS A 8 59.50 -9.26 17.40
CA LYS A 8 58.78 -10.23 16.58
C LYS A 8 58.87 -11.56 17.34
N TYR A 9 57.75 -12.19 17.69
CA TYR A 9 57.59 -13.62 18.01
C TYR A 9 56.10 -13.94 17.78
N TRP A 10 55.77 -14.65 16.70
CA TRP A 10 55.51 -16.11 16.60
C TRP A 10 54.11 -16.52 17.07
N SER A 11 53.25 -16.74 16.06
CA SER A 11 52.33 -17.86 15.86
C SER A 11 51.70 -18.53 17.09
N SER A 12 50.40 -18.36 17.23
CA SER A 12 49.49 -19.41 17.69
C SER A 12 48.26 -19.34 16.80
N GLY A 13 48.11 -20.34 15.94
CA GLY A 13 46.93 -20.51 15.12
C GLY A 13 45.75 -20.82 16.02
N LEU A 14 44.76 -19.94 16.01
CA LEU A 14 43.41 -20.25 16.42
C LEU A 14 42.59 -20.34 15.13
N MET A 15 42.24 -21.57 14.75
CA MET A 15 41.05 -21.80 13.93
C MET A 15 39.86 -21.26 14.73
N ALA A 16 39.45 -20.03 14.41
CA ALA A 16 38.11 -19.58 14.75
C ALA A 16 37.16 -20.30 13.79
N ILE A 17 36.50 -21.34 14.28
CA ILE A 17 35.27 -21.84 13.69
C ILE A 17 34.26 -20.70 13.84
N SER A 18 34.08 -19.93 12.77
CA SER A 18 33.02 -18.94 12.66
C SER A 18 31.69 -19.68 12.62
N LEU A 19 31.09 -19.93 13.79
CA LEU A 19 29.70 -20.33 13.90
C LEU A 19 28.84 -19.17 13.40
N LEU A 20 28.45 -19.31 12.14
CA LEU A 20 27.38 -18.58 11.47
C LEU A 20 26.06 -18.84 12.21
N ALA A 21 25.44 -17.78 12.71
CA ALA A 21 24.01 -17.76 13.03
C ALA A 21 23.49 -16.31 12.99
N PHE A 22 23.41 -15.74 11.79
CA PHE A 22 22.42 -14.69 11.52
C PHE A 22 21.20 -15.38 10.91
N SER A 23 20.39 -16.01 11.75
CA SER A 23 19.06 -16.46 11.36
C SER A 23 18.16 -15.23 11.29
N GLN A 24 17.76 -14.86 10.08
CA GLN A 24 16.64 -13.95 9.91
C GLN A 24 15.39 -14.72 10.34
N PHE A 25 14.82 -14.36 11.49
CA PHE A 25 13.43 -14.70 11.79
C PHE A 25 12.60 -13.66 11.03
N ALA A 26 11.72 -14.11 10.15
CA ALA A 26 10.66 -13.28 9.60
C ALA A 26 9.38 -13.68 10.32
N ASN A 27 8.69 -12.69 10.90
CA ASN A 27 7.48 -12.89 11.68
C ASN A 27 6.34 -12.22 10.93
N ALA A 28 5.28 -12.97 10.69
CA ALA A 28 3.98 -12.41 10.38
C ALA A 28 3.18 -12.45 11.69
N ASP A 29 2.88 -11.28 12.24
CA ASP A 29 2.12 -11.10 13.49
C ASP A 29 0.60 -11.04 13.21
N GLU A 30 0.07 -12.01 12.45
CA GLU A 30 -1.18 -12.65 12.89
C GLU A 30 -0.79 -13.59 14.06
N PRO A 31 -1.68 -14.08 14.94
CA PRO A 31 -1.30 -15.12 15.90
C PRO A 31 -0.94 -16.39 15.11
N SER A 32 0.27 -16.42 14.54
CA SER A 32 0.70 -17.34 13.53
C SER A 32 0.89 -18.66 14.26
N ALA A 33 0.14 -19.69 13.90
CA ALA A 33 0.36 -21.01 14.50
C ALA A 33 1.76 -21.56 14.14
N VAL A 34 2.41 -21.01 13.11
CA VAL A 34 3.67 -21.47 12.52
C VAL A 34 4.60 -20.31 12.20
N SER A 35 5.84 -20.40 12.66
CA SER A 35 7.01 -19.60 12.28
C SER A 35 7.87 -20.33 11.24
N TRP A 36 8.71 -19.59 10.52
CA TRP A 36 9.67 -20.19 9.59
C TRP A 36 11.06 -19.55 9.64
N LYS A 37 12.08 -20.32 9.26
CA LYS A 37 13.45 -19.83 9.05
C LYS A 37 14.18 -20.60 7.95
N ILE A 38 15.07 -19.92 7.24
CA ILE A 38 15.93 -20.55 6.22
C ILE A 38 16.98 -21.42 6.91
N LEU A 39 17.04 -22.70 6.56
CA LEU A 39 18.10 -23.62 6.98
C LEU A 39 19.26 -23.66 5.99
N GLU A 40 18.93 -23.78 4.71
CA GLU A 40 19.91 -23.91 3.64
C GLU A 40 19.44 -23.13 2.41
N ALA A 41 20.33 -22.29 1.87
CA ALA A 41 20.12 -21.61 0.60
C ALA A 41 21.46 -21.16 0.02
N ALA A 42 21.59 -21.22 -1.31
CA ALA A 42 22.74 -20.65 -1.99
C ALA A 42 22.72 -19.12 -1.86
N LYS A 43 23.79 -18.53 -1.31
CA LYS A 43 23.93 -17.07 -1.20
C LYS A 43 24.09 -16.38 -2.56
N SER A 44 24.55 -17.11 -3.58
CA SER A 44 24.67 -16.61 -4.94
C SER A 44 24.65 -17.76 -5.95
N GLY A 45 24.28 -17.46 -7.19
CA GLY A 45 24.32 -18.41 -8.29
C GLY A 45 24.06 -17.76 -9.64
N VAL A 46 23.80 -18.59 -10.65
CA VAL A 46 23.49 -18.15 -12.01
C VAL A 46 22.00 -18.33 -12.24
N ALA A 47 21.35 -17.31 -12.75
CA ALA A 47 19.95 -17.31 -13.15
C ALA A 47 19.83 -17.53 -14.65
N GLN A 48 18.93 -18.43 -15.05
CA GLN A 48 18.63 -18.71 -16.45
C GLN A 48 17.27 -18.13 -16.81
N LEU A 49 17.11 -17.74 -18.08
CA LEU A 49 15.83 -17.21 -18.54
C LEU A 49 14.80 -18.34 -18.65
N GLY A 50 13.64 -18.15 -18.02
CA GLY A 50 12.52 -19.09 -18.03
C GLY A 50 12.49 -20.03 -16.83
N ALA A 51 11.54 -20.98 -16.83
CA ALA A 51 11.46 -22.00 -15.79
C ALA A 51 12.50 -23.11 -16.05
N THR A 52 13.28 -23.45 -15.03
CA THR A 52 14.35 -24.44 -15.11
C THR A 52 13.96 -25.73 -14.38
N PRO A 53 14.45 -26.91 -14.83
CA PRO A 53 14.28 -28.14 -14.07
C PRO A 53 14.97 -28.04 -12.70
N GLY A 54 14.19 -27.78 -11.67
CA GLY A 54 14.64 -27.78 -10.29
C GLY A 54 14.96 -26.41 -9.68
N GLY A 55 14.56 -25.32 -10.34
CA GLY A 55 14.82 -23.94 -9.93
C GLY A 55 16.25 -23.47 -10.23
N ASP A 56 16.41 -22.17 -10.47
CA ASP A 56 17.70 -21.48 -10.47
C ASP A 56 18.31 -21.47 -9.06
N ALA A 57 17.47 -21.38 -8.03
CA ALA A 57 17.86 -21.45 -6.63
C ALA A 57 16.99 -22.46 -5.85
N ARG A 58 17.56 -23.02 -4.78
CA ARG A 58 16.88 -23.93 -3.86
C ARG A 58 17.00 -23.45 -2.43
N VAL A 59 15.90 -23.51 -1.70
CA VAL A 59 15.82 -23.05 -0.32
C VAL A 59 15.14 -24.10 0.54
N ILE A 60 15.83 -24.55 1.59
CA ILE A 60 15.25 -25.39 2.64
C ILE A 60 14.82 -24.48 3.78
N VAL A 61 13.53 -24.54 4.13
CA VAL A 61 12.93 -23.77 5.20
C VAL A 61 12.52 -24.71 6.31
N GLN A 62 12.87 -24.38 7.55
CA GLN A 62 12.30 -25.02 8.74
C GLN A 62 11.01 -24.29 9.10
N LEU A 63 9.93 -25.05 9.29
CA LEU A 63 8.69 -24.59 9.90
C LEU A 63 8.65 -25.04 11.35
N SER A 64 8.19 -24.20 12.26
CA SER A 64 8.13 -24.51 13.69
C SER A 64 6.96 -23.77 14.33
N PRO A 65 6.27 -24.34 15.32
CA PRO A 65 5.18 -23.62 15.96
C PRO A 65 5.68 -22.31 16.62
N TRP A 66 4.90 -21.25 16.51
CA TRP A 66 5.26 -19.89 16.97
C TRP A 66 5.43 -19.78 18.49
N GLU A 67 4.68 -20.58 19.26
CA GLU A 67 4.84 -20.68 20.70
C GLU A 67 5.58 -21.96 21.10
N LEU A 68 6.27 -21.94 22.24
CA LEU A 68 6.92 -23.13 22.81
C LEU A 68 5.92 -24.16 23.39
N LYS A 69 4.59 -24.00 23.22
CA LYS A 69 3.56 -24.92 23.74
C LYS A 69 2.21 -25.01 22.97
N PRO A 70 2.12 -24.97 21.63
CA PRO A 70 0.89 -25.39 20.98
C PRO A 70 0.62 -26.85 21.36
N THR A 71 -0.58 -27.15 21.82
CA THR A 71 -1.00 -28.51 22.16
C THR A 71 -1.60 -29.25 20.96
N VAL A 72 -1.74 -28.57 19.82
CA VAL A 72 -2.50 -29.04 18.65
C VAL A 72 -1.58 -29.04 17.42
N PRO A 73 -1.56 -30.12 16.63
CA PRO A 73 -0.86 -30.15 15.34
C PRO A 73 -1.39 -29.09 14.36
N SER A 74 -0.49 -28.58 13.52
CA SER A 74 -0.82 -27.61 12.48
C SER A 74 -0.51 -28.16 11.10
N LEU A 75 -1.49 -28.14 10.20
CA LEU A 75 -1.29 -28.44 8.79
C LEU A 75 -0.92 -27.14 8.07
N VAL A 76 0.21 -27.16 7.37
CA VAL A 76 0.61 -26.10 6.44
C VAL A 76 0.34 -26.60 5.04
N LEU A 77 -0.53 -25.93 4.31
CA LEU A 77 -0.90 -26.24 2.92
C LEU A 77 -0.26 -25.22 1.98
N PHE A 78 0.42 -25.72 0.95
CA PHE A 78 0.97 -24.91 -0.12
C PHE A 78 0.10 -25.06 -1.35
N LYS A 79 -0.92 -24.20 -1.52
CA LYS A 79 -1.96 -24.38 -2.55
C LYS A 79 -1.39 -24.43 -3.97
N ASN A 80 -0.44 -23.54 -4.27
CA ASN A 80 0.18 -23.38 -5.59
C ASN A 80 1.62 -22.87 -5.45
N CYS A 81 2.36 -22.82 -6.56
CA CYS A 81 3.56 -21.98 -6.60
C CYS A 81 3.18 -20.51 -6.43
N GLY A 82 4.03 -19.76 -5.73
CA GLY A 82 3.99 -18.30 -5.77
C GLY A 82 4.59 -17.79 -7.07
N GLU A 83 4.00 -16.77 -7.67
CA GLU A 83 4.51 -16.10 -8.86
C GLU A 83 4.44 -14.59 -8.67
N ASP A 84 5.38 -13.88 -9.30
CA ASP A 84 5.30 -12.43 -9.45
C ASP A 84 4.00 -12.04 -10.16
N SER A 85 3.55 -10.81 -9.98
CA SER A 85 2.37 -10.31 -10.68
C SER A 85 2.50 -10.44 -12.19
N GLN A 86 1.38 -10.78 -12.85
CA GLN A 86 1.33 -10.77 -14.30
C GLN A 86 1.46 -9.34 -14.82
N VAL A 87 2.08 -9.19 -15.99
CA VAL A 87 2.17 -7.88 -16.64
C VAL A 87 0.79 -7.39 -17.06
N GLY A 88 0.35 -6.28 -16.49
CA GLY A 88 -0.87 -5.57 -16.81
C GLY A 88 -0.74 -4.71 -18.07
N GLY A 89 -1.87 -4.51 -18.76
CA GLY A 89 -1.93 -3.66 -19.94
C GLY A 89 -1.15 -4.20 -21.14
N LYS A 90 -0.91 -3.31 -22.13
CA LYS A 90 -0.15 -3.60 -23.35
C LYS A 90 0.60 -2.34 -23.81
N PRO A 91 1.73 -2.45 -24.52
CA PRO A 91 2.40 -1.28 -25.06
C PRO A 91 1.53 -0.57 -26.10
N MET A 92 1.38 0.73 -25.93
CA MET A 92 0.53 1.59 -26.75
C MET A 92 1.40 2.51 -27.61
N LEU A 93 1.31 2.34 -28.93
CA LEU A 93 2.11 3.08 -29.91
C LEU A 93 1.60 4.51 -30.15
N ASN A 94 0.34 4.79 -29.82
CA ASN A 94 -0.30 6.10 -30.01
C ASN A 94 -0.77 6.73 -28.69
N PHE A 95 -0.21 6.33 -27.55
CA PHE A 95 -0.71 6.70 -26.23
C PHE A 95 -0.93 8.20 -26.05
N ASP A 96 0.07 9.04 -26.34
CA ASP A 96 -0.05 10.50 -26.16
C ASP A 96 -1.10 11.12 -27.10
N ALA A 97 -1.21 10.63 -28.35
CA ALA A 97 -2.22 11.10 -29.29
C ALA A 97 -3.63 10.69 -28.85
N TYR A 98 -3.78 9.46 -28.33
CA TYR A 98 -5.02 8.93 -27.76
C TYR A 98 -5.47 9.74 -26.55
N MET A 99 -4.57 9.96 -25.57
CA MET A 99 -4.87 10.74 -24.37
C MET A 99 -5.13 12.22 -24.65
N ALA A 100 -4.62 12.76 -25.75
CA ALA A 100 -4.92 14.11 -26.23
C ALA A 100 -6.24 14.21 -27.01
N GLY A 101 -6.98 13.10 -27.18
CA GLY A 101 -8.22 13.06 -27.95
C GLY A 101 -8.03 13.25 -29.47
N LYS A 102 -6.79 13.14 -29.96
CA LYS A 102 -6.47 13.24 -31.40
C LYS A 102 -6.78 11.94 -32.15
N GLU A 103 -6.76 10.83 -31.43
CA GLU A 103 -7.11 9.50 -31.92
C GLU A 103 -8.30 8.97 -31.12
N THR A 104 -9.21 8.26 -31.79
CA THR A 104 -10.42 7.73 -31.14
C THR A 104 -10.20 6.37 -30.48
N SER A 105 -9.12 5.66 -30.85
CA SER A 105 -8.86 4.28 -30.41
C SER A 105 -7.39 4.03 -30.04
N PRO A 106 -7.12 3.17 -29.05
CA PRO A 106 -5.77 2.76 -28.70
C PRO A 106 -5.18 1.83 -29.79
N ILE A 107 -3.93 2.08 -30.18
CA ILE A 107 -3.15 1.25 -31.11
C ILE A 107 -2.06 0.56 -30.30
N TYR A 108 -2.12 -0.77 -30.22
CA TYR A 108 -1.16 -1.58 -29.48
C TYR A 108 -0.07 -2.14 -30.39
N ASN A 109 1.09 -2.46 -29.83
CA ASN A 109 2.14 -3.16 -30.57
C ASN A 109 1.68 -4.59 -30.91
N PRO A 110 1.51 -4.96 -32.21
CA PRO A 110 1.06 -6.30 -32.60
C PRO A 110 2.10 -7.40 -32.32
N ASP A 111 3.38 -7.05 -32.24
CA ASP A 111 4.47 -8.00 -32.03
C ASP A 111 4.76 -8.23 -30.54
N TRP A 112 4.09 -7.49 -29.64
CA TRP A 112 4.30 -7.63 -28.22
C TRP A 112 3.74 -8.95 -27.70
N LYS A 113 4.58 -9.69 -26.99
CA LYS A 113 4.20 -10.88 -26.24
C LYS A 113 4.27 -10.55 -24.76
N ASN A 114 3.24 -10.96 -24.01
CA ASN A 114 3.25 -10.82 -22.56
C ASN A 114 4.49 -11.56 -22.01
N PRO A 115 5.40 -10.87 -21.31
CA PRO A 115 6.63 -11.48 -20.83
C PRO A 115 6.41 -12.38 -19.60
N GLY A 116 5.19 -12.44 -19.05
CA GLY A 116 4.86 -13.25 -17.88
C GLY A 116 5.45 -12.70 -16.56
N PRO A 117 5.43 -13.49 -15.48
CA PRO A 117 5.96 -13.10 -14.17
C PRO A 117 7.49 -12.98 -14.18
N ARG A 118 8.13 -12.23 -13.25
CA ARG A 118 9.62 -12.19 -13.15
C ARG A 118 10.19 -13.44 -12.52
N TRP A 119 9.49 -13.97 -11.52
CA TRP A 119 9.96 -15.08 -10.71
C TRP A 119 8.81 -16.02 -10.39
N ARG A 120 9.18 -17.25 -10.00
CA ARG A 120 8.27 -18.27 -9.49
C ARG A 120 8.95 -19.01 -8.35
N ILE A 121 8.23 -19.29 -7.28
CA ILE A 121 8.68 -20.11 -6.16
C ILE A 121 7.72 -21.27 -5.96
N CYS A 122 8.23 -22.50 -6.03
CA CYS A 122 7.42 -23.71 -5.93
C CYS A 122 7.86 -24.57 -4.74
N PRO A 123 6.94 -24.99 -3.87
CA PRO A 123 7.23 -26.00 -2.87
C PRO A 123 7.38 -27.37 -3.54
N LYS A 124 8.21 -28.25 -2.98
CA LYS A 124 8.32 -29.66 -3.43
C LYS A 124 7.27 -30.58 -2.84
N ALA A 125 6.57 -30.14 -1.79
CA ALA A 125 5.46 -30.85 -1.17
C ALA A 125 4.22 -29.96 -1.20
N ASP A 126 3.04 -30.57 -1.29
CA ASP A 126 1.75 -29.83 -1.29
C ASP A 126 1.31 -29.42 0.12
N ALA A 127 1.80 -30.13 1.15
CA ALA A 127 1.49 -29.84 2.53
C ALA A 127 2.56 -30.41 3.48
N LEU A 128 2.59 -29.89 4.71
CA LEU A 128 3.42 -30.35 5.81
C LEU A 128 2.59 -30.36 7.10
N LEU A 129 2.64 -31.46 7.86
CA LEU A 129 2.04 -31.51 9.20
C LEU A 129 3.10 -31.24 10.26
N ILE A 130 2.87 -30.20 11.06
CA ILE A 130 3.75 -29.77 12.13
C ILE A 130 3.16 -30.26 13.45
N ASN A 131 3.80 -31.28 14.04
CA ASN A 131 3.43 -31.74 15.36
C ASN A 131 4.23 -31.00 16.44
N PRO A 132 3.58 -30.50 17.50
CA PRO A 132 4.29 -29.79 18.58
C PRO A 132 5.21 -30.71 19.40
N ASN A 133 4.99 -32.03 19.35
CA ASN A 133 5.77 -33.02 20.08
C ASN A 133 6.93 -33.61 19.26
N ASP A 134 7.06 -33.25 17.98
CA ASP A 134 8.14 -33.78 17.15
C ASP A 134 9.47 -33.12 17.51
N THR A 135 10.48 -33.94 17.78
CA THR A 135 11.85 -33.48 18.04
C THR A 135 12.62 -33.19 16.76
N ALA A 136 12.14 -33.67 15.62
CA ALA A 136 12.75 -33.42 14.32
C ALA A 136 12.25 -32.09 13.74
N PRO A 137 13.14 -31.25 13.18
CA PRO A 137 12.71 -30.03 12.48
C PRO A 137 11.84 -30.40 11.28
N GLN A 138 10.64 -29.84 11.22
CA GLN A 138 9.72 -29.97 10.09
C GLN A 138 10.20 -29.02 8.98
N GLN A 139 10.51 -29.57 7.80
CA GLN A 139 11.18 -28.83 6.73
C GLN A 139 10.44 -28.92 5.40
N ALA A 140 10.50 -27.85 4.62
CA ALA A 140 10.00 -27.80 3.25
C ALA A 140 11.11 -27.30 2.31
N LEU A 141 11.23 -27.93 1.14
CA LEU A 141 12.13 -27.51 0.07
C LEU A 141 11.35 -26.68 -0.95
N PHE A 142 11.89 -25.52 -1.29
CA PHE A 142 11.38 -24.62 -2.30
C PHE A 142 12.38 -24.47 -3.44
N GLU A 143 11.86 -24.38 -4.65
CA GLU A 143 12.61 -24.08 -5.87
C GLU A 143 12.19 -22.71 -6.39
N VAL A 144 13.17 -21.87 -6.71
CA VAL A 144 12.95 -20.51 -7.21
C VAL A 144 13.49 -20.42 -8.63
N ASP A 145 12.63 -20.01 -9.56
CA ASP A 145 12.96 -19.72 -10.96
C ASP A 145 12.92 -18.21 -11.22
N PHE A 146 13.92 -17.69 -11.92
CA PHE A 146 14.00 -16.31 -12.42
C PHE A 146 13.58 -16.26 -13.89
N ILE A 147 12.26 -16.33 -14.09
CA ILE A 147 11.61 -16.37 -15.40
C ILE A 147 12.05 -15.19 -16.29
N ARG A 148 12.25 -14.01 -15.70
CA ARG A 148 12.87 -12.85 -16.35
C ARG A 148 14.21 -12.56 -15.67
N LEU A 149 15.15 -11.96 -16.42
CA LEU A 149 16.46 -11.57 -15.91
C LEU A 149 16.61 -10.03 -15.77
N PRO A 150 15.75 -9.34 -14.99
CA PRO A 150 15.92 -7.91 -14.76
C PRO A 150 17.16 -7.65 -13.89
N ASN A 151 17.74 -6.46 -14.00
CA ASN A 151 18.88 -6.06 -13.17
C ASN A 151 18.38 -5.33 -11.90
N GLU A 152 17.73 -6.05 -10.99
CA GLU A 152 17.04 -5.47 -9.83
C GLU A 152 16.94 -6.42 -8.63
N GLY A 153 16.43 -5.89 -7.51
CA GLY A 153 16.00 -6.69 -6.36
C GLY A 153 14.58 -7.23 -6.55
N MET A 154 14.33 -8.48 -6.18
CA MET A 154 13.07 -9.22 -6.26
C MET A 154 12.78 -9.95 -4.94
N SER A 155 11.50 -10.09 -4.63
CA SER A 155 11.01 -10.74 -3.41
C SER A 155 10.14 -11.94 -3.79
N PRO A 156 10.72 -13.07 -4.26
CA PRO A 156 9.95 -14.29 -4.43
C PRO A 156 9.17 -14.64 -3.17
N HIS A 157 7.88 -14.79 -3.33
CA HIS A 157 6.92 -14.85 -2.24
C HIS A 157 5.91 -15.98 -2.48
N ILE A 158 5.52 -16.66 -1.40
CA ILE A 158 4.44 -17.66 -1.39
C ILE A 158 3.68 -17.61 -0.06
N ASP A 159 2.36 -17.60 -0.14
CA ASP A 159 1.47 -17.74 1.00
C ASP A 159 1.33 -19.20 1.43
N MET A 160 1.40 -19.45 2.73
CA MET A 160 1.24 -20.76 3.34
C MET A 160 -0.03 -20.77 4.19
N ASP A 161 -1.04 -21.53 3.79
CA ASP A 161 -2.29 -21.65 4.53
C ASP A 161 -2.09 -22.57 5.74
N VAL A 162 -2.45 -22.10 6.93
CA VAL A 162 -2.26 -22.85 8.16
C VAL A 162 -3.60 -23.21 8.77
N TYR A 163 -3.76 -24.48 9.13
CA TYR A 163 -4.95 -25.04 9.77
C TYR A 163 -4.56 -25.73 11.08
N ARG A 164 -5.35 -25.53 12.14
CA ARG A 164 -5.28 -26.29 13.38
C ARG A 164 -6.02 -27.62 13.18
N VAL A 165 -5.32 -28.72 13.35
CA VAL A 165 -5.85 -30.05 13.07
C VAL A 165 -6.29 -30.73 14.37
N SER A 166 -7.58 -31.05 14.50
CA SER A 166 -8.07 -31.72 15.69
C SER A 166 -7.66 -33.20 15.75
N ALA A 167 -7.70 -33.79 16.94
CA ALA A 167 -7.48 -35.23 17.10
C ALA A 167 -8.53 -36.08 16.37
N ALA A 168 -9.74 -35.54 16.17
CA ALA A 168 -10.78 -36.21 15.38
C ALA A 168 -10.43 -36.21 13.88
N ASP A 169 -9.92 -35.08 13.38
CA ASP A 169 -9.50 -34.94 11.99
C ASP A 169 -8.33 -35.87 11.68
N LEU A 170 -7.33 -35.94 12.56
CA LEU A 170 -6.19 -36.88 12.43
C LEU A 170 -6.63 -38.35 12.42
N LYS A 171 -7.76 -38.68 13.04
CA LYS A 171 -8.32 -40.04 13.05
C LYS A 171 -9.09 -40.34 11.75
N LEU A 172 -9.77 -39.35 11.19
CA LEU A 172 -10.54 -39.48 9.96
C LEU A 172 -9.66 -39.42 8.70
N TRP A 173 -8.62 -38.60 8.75
CA TRP A 173 -7.66 -38.34 7.66
C TRP A 173 -6.24 -38.57 8.18
N PRO A 174 -5.79 -39.83 8.25
CA PRO A 174 -4.53 -40.19 8.90
C PRO A 174 -3.28 -39.76 8.15
N THR A 175 -3.39 -39.38 6.87
CA THR A 175 -2.26 -38.93 6.05
C THR A 175 -2.28 -37.43 5.80
N VAL A 176 -1.09 -36.84 5.59
CA VAL A 176 -0.95 -35.39 5.28
C VAL A 176 -1.68 -35.06 3.98
N GLU A 177 -1.67 -35.96 3.00
CA GLU A 177 -2.35 -35.81 1.72
C GLU A 177 -3.88 -35.85 1.84
N GLU A 178 -4.43 -36.65 2.77
CA GLU A 178 -5.86 -36.67 3.07
C GLU A 178 -6.30 -35.40 3.81
N LEU A 179 -5.52 -34.96 4.79
CA LEU A 179 -5.76 -33.69 5.49
C LEU A 179 -5.71 -32.52 4.51
N ALA A 180 -4.69 -32.46 3.66
CA ALA A 180 -4.55 -31.43 2.64
C ALA A 180 -5.78 -31.39 1.71
N ARG A 181 -6.29 -32.55 1.27
CA ARG A 181 -7.53 -32.61 0.46
C ARG A 181 -8.76 -32.15 1.23
N HIS A 182 -8.86 -32.48 2.52
CA HIS A 182 -9.98 -32.07 3.36
C HIS A 182 -10.01 -30.54 3.59
N PHE A 183 -8.86 -29.95 3.88
CA PHE A 183 -8.74 -28.52 4.22
C PHE A 183 -8.59 -27.59 3.01
N ARG A 184 -8.23 -28.09 1.81
CA ARG A 184 -7.91 -27.27 0.61
C ARG A 184 -8.97 -26.22 0.25
N ASN A 185 -10.24 -26.50 0.51
CA ASN A 185 -11.37 -25.62 0.17
C ASN A 185 -11.97 -24.92 1.40
N GLN A 186 -11.34 -25.03 2.57
CA GLN A 186 -11.76 -24.37 3.79
C GLN A 186 -10.95 -23.09 4.01
N SER A 187 -11.54 -22.12 4.71
CA SER A 187 -10.82 -20.92 5.15
C SER A 187 -9.71 -21.32 6.12
N PRO A 188 -8.46 -20.87 5.91
CA PRO A 188 -7.37 -21.15 6.83
C PRO A 188 -7.57 -20.44 8.18
N ASP A 189 -6.98 -20.99 9.24
CA ASP A 189 -6.92 -20.30 10.55
C ASP A 189 -6.01 -19.06 10.49
N SER A 190 -4.95 -19.13 9.68
CA SER A 190 -4.01 -18.04 9.43
C SER A 190 -3.26 -18.25 8.11
N ILE A 191 -2.79 -17.17 7.49
CA ILE A 191 -1.94 -17.24 6.30
C ILE A 191 -0.53 -16.76 6.68
N VAL A 192 0.48 -17.61 6.44
CA VAL A 192 1.87 -17.29 6.79
C VAL A 192 2.68 -17.08 5.49
N PRO A 193 3.13 -15.85 5.21
CA PRO A 193 3.90 -15.56 4.02
C PRO A 193 5.36 -16.01 4.15
N LEU A 194 5.90 -16.65 3.11
CA LEU A 194 7.33 -16.90 2.92
C LEU A 194 7.87 -15.97 1.84
N SER A 195 8.58 -14.90 2.23
CA SER A 195 9.25 -13.98 1.30
C SER A 195 10.77 -14.17 1.34
N LEU A 196 11.38 -14.39 0.18
CA LEU A 196 12.83 -14.49 -0.03
C LEU A 196 13.32 -13.27 -0.79
N ASN A 197 14.52 -12.76 -0.50
CA ASN A 197 15.02 -11.55 -1.17
C ASN A 197 16.23 -11.89 -2.06
N TYR A 198 16.11 -11.62 -3.36
CA TYR A 198 17.17 -11.85 -4.34
C TYR A 198 17.51 -10.59 -5.11
N ARG A 199 18.79 -10.38 -5.43
CA ARG A 199 19.25 -9.37 -6.40
C ARG A 199 19.77 -10.07 -7.64
N LEU A 200 19.17 -9.78 -8.79
CA LEU A 200 19.68 -10.20 -10.09
C LEU A 200 20.59 -9.13 -10.69
N SER A 201 21.75 -9.54 -11.18
CA SER A 201 22.66 -8.69 -11.93
C SER A 201 23.39 -9.49 -12.98
N ARG A 202 23.18 -9.14 -14.26
CA ARG A 202 23.87 -9.74 -15.41
C ARG A 202 23.79 -11.27 -15.41
N GLY A 203 22.59 -11.81 -15.15
CA GLY A 203 22.34 -13.26 -15.12
C GLY A 203 22.87 -13.99 -13.88
N ASN A 204 23.31 -13.26 -12.84
CA ASN A 204 23.66 -13.85 -11.54
C ASN A 204 22.66 -13.40 -10.48
N PHE A 205 22.34 -14.27 -9.53
CA PHE A 205 21.54 -13.91 -8.36
C PHE A 205 22.40 -13.86 -7.10
N VAL A 206 21.99 -13.04 -6.14
CA VAL A 206 22.48 -13.02 -4.76
C VAL A 206 21.27 -13.05 -3.83
N LEU A 207 21.27 -13.95 -2.84
CA LEU A 207 20.29 -14.03 -1.76
C LEU A 207 20.80 -13.28 -0.53
N GLY A 208 19.96 -12.43 0.04
CA GLY A 208 20.34 -11.61 1.19
C GLY A 208 19.15 -11.23 2.05
N THR A 209 19.43 -10.43 3.07
CA THR A 209 18.39 -9.73 3.83
C THR A 209 17.69 -8.71 2.93
N TYR A 210 16.48 -8.31 3.31
CA TYR A 210 15.76 -7.26 2.60
C TYR A 210 16.64 -5.99 2.44
N GLY A 211 17.30 -5.54 3.52
CA GLY A 211 18.21 -4.38 3.49
C GLY A 211 19.45 -4.58 2.59
N GLU A 212 20.00 -5.79 2.50
CA GLU A 212 21.11 -6.12 1.60
C GLU A 212 20.70 -6.09 0.11
N ILE A 213 19.47 -6.55 -0.18
CA ILE A 213 18.99 -6.74 -1.56
C ILE A 213 18.37 -5.48 -2.15
N TYR A 214 17.58 -4.75 -1.37
CA TYR A 214 16.91 -3.51 -1.80
C TYR A 214 17.71 -2.26 -1.46
N GLY A 215 18.72 -2.43 -0.61
CA GLY A 215 19.65 -1.40 -0.19
C GLY A 215 19.06 -0.50 0.89
N THR A 216 19.85 -0.26 1.93
CA THR A 216 19.85 0.96 2.74
C THR A 216 20.69 1.99 1.99
N PRO A 217 20.14 2.68 0.98
CA PRO A 217 20.93 3.44 0.05
C PRO A 217 21.50 4.63 0.81
N GLY A 218 22.82 4.81 0.76
CA GLY A 218 23.48 5.87 1.51
C GLY A 218 22.95 7.25 1.09
N ARG A 219 23.07 8.26 1.96
CA ARG A 219 22.61 9.63 1.67
C ARG A 219 23.10 10.16 0.32
N SER A 220 24.30 9.74 -0.11
CA SER A 220 24.93 10.10 -1.39
C SER A 220 24.21 9.55 -2.62
N GLU A 221 23.52 8.42 -2.54
CA GLU A 221 22.81 7.82 -3.68
C GLU A 221 21.54 8.60 -4.05
N PHE A 222 21.02 9.43 -3.14
CA PHE A 222 19.86 10.29 -3.37
C PHE A 222 20.18 11.75 -3.67
N GLN A 223 21.44 12.18 -3.52
CA GLN A 223 21.84 13.59 -3.67
C GLN A 223 21.67 14.13 -5.10
N GLY A 224 21.55 13.26 -6.10
CA GLY A 224 21.37 13.64 -7.50
C GLY A 224 20.04 13.24 -8.14
N GLY A 225 19.08 12.71 -7.36
CA GLY A 225 17.82 12.15 -7.90
C GLY A 225 18.03 10.97 -8.86
N LYS A 226 16.96 10.24 -9.18
CA LYS A 226 17.02 9.18 -10.21
C LYS A 226 16.67 9.77 -11.59
N PRO A 227 17.40 9.47 -12.67
CA PRO A 227 17.02 9.97 -13.99
C PRO A 227 15.66 9.39 -14.41
N THR A 228 14.86 10.19 -15.10
CA THR A 228 13.61 9.72 -15.72
C THR A 228 13.89 8.96 -17.02
N GLY A 229 12.99 8.04 -17.37
CA GLY A 229 12.91 7.42 -18.69
C GLY A 229 12.10 8.25 -19.69
N ASP A 230 12.37 8.03 -20.98
CA ASP A 230 11.67 8.65 -22.10
C ASP A 230 10.66 7.66 -22.70
N PHE A 231 9.37 7.87 -22.51
CA PHE A 231 8.36 6.90 -22.98
C PHE A 231 8.46 6.66 -24.49
N ALA A 232 8.72 7.70 -25.29
CA ALA A 232 8.78 7.57 -26.75
C ALA A 232 9.86 6.57 -27.20
N LYS A 233 10.95 6.42 -26.45
CA LYS A 233 12.03 5.45 -26.74
C LYS A 233 11.64 4.00 -26.42
N PHE A 234 10.63 3.81 -25.57
CA PHE A 234 10.27 2.49 -25.04
C PHE A 234 8.80 2.12 -25.28
N GLN A 235 8.02 2.95 -25.97
CA GLN A 235 6.57 2.79 -26.21
C GLN A 235 6.19 1.46 -26.87
N ALA A 236 7.09 0.82 -27.61
CA ALA A 236 6.87 -0.48 -28.22
C ALA A 236 6.99 -1.66 -27.22
N SER A 237 7.62 -1.43 -26.07
CA SER A 237 7.94 -2.46 -25.08
C SER A 237 7.34 -2.22 -23.70
N LEU A 238 7.02 -0.97 -23.35
CA LEU A 238 6.47 -0.61 -22.05
C LEU A 238 4.94 -0.72 -22.06
N PRO A 239 4.36 -1.67 -21.32
CA PRO A 239 2.91 -1.77 -21.16
C PRO A 239 2.36 -0.54 -20.45
N VAL A 240 1.12 -0.18 -20.77
CA VAL A 240 0.42 0.95 -20.16
C VAL A 240 -0.90 0.44 -19.56
N ASN A 241 -1.14 0.76 -18.29
CA ASN A 241 -2.44 0.58 -17.65
C ASN A 241 -3.33 1.77 -18.01
N LEU A 242 -4.12 1.64 -19.07
CA LEU A 242 -4.92 2.75 -19.59
C LEU A 242 -5.97 3.27 -18.61
N GLU A 243 -6.54 2.40 -17.77
CA GLU A 243 -7.54 2.79 -16.77
C GLU A 243 -6.97 3.76 -15.73
N SER A 244 -5.72 3.57 -15.33
CA SER A 244 -4.98 4.49 -14.45
C SER A 244 -4.94 5.93 -14.97
N PHE A 245 -4.93 6.13 -16.29
CA PHE A 245 -4.92 7.47 -16.92
C PHE A 245 -6.31 8.03 -17.20
N ARG A 246 -7.35 7.19 -17.14
CA ARG A 246 -8.75 7.58 -17.37
C ARG A 246 -9.49 7.95 -16.09
N ARG A 247 -8.92 7.61 -14.93
CA ARG A 247 -9.50 7.97 -13.64
C ARG A 247 -9.71 9.47 -13.53
N LYS A 248 -10.79 9.87 -12.85
CA LYS A 248 -11.20 11.27 -12.67
C LYS A 248 -10.98 11.70 -11.22
N ALA A 249 -9.76 11.53 -10.72
CA ALA A 249 -9.38 11.95 -9.37
C ALA A 249 -8.76 13.35 -9.43
N PRO A 250 -9.39 14.39 -8.84
CA PRO A 250 -8.83 15.73 -8.80
C PRO A 250 -7.79 15.91 -7.69
N ILE A 251 -6.80 16.78 -7.93
CA ILE A 251 -5.85 17.20 -6.89
C ILE A 251 -6.58 18.07 -5.84
N PRO A 252 -6.39 17.83 -4.54
CA PRO A 252 -6.94 18.68 -3.48
C PRO A 252 -6.51 20.15 -3.58
N GLY A 253 -7.45 21.06 -3.36
CA GLY A 253 -7.21 22.51 -3.53
C GLY A 253 -6.45 23.18 -2.37
N ASN A 254 -6.65 22.72 -1.13
CA ASN A 254 -5.92 23.23 0.04
C ASN A 254 -4.85 22.21 0.49
N THR A 255 -3.60 22.62 0.36
CA THR A 255 -2.43 21.81 0.74
C THR A 255 -1.89 22.15 2.12
N LYS A 256 -2.53 23.04 2.88
CA LYS A 256 -2.11 23.46 4.21
C LYS A 256 -2.98 22.82 5.29
N PHE A 257 -2.41 22.67 6.47
CA PHE A 257 -3.19 22.34 7.66
C PHE A 257 -4.22 23.44 7.92
N ASP A 258 -5.48 23.03 8.11
CA ASP A 258 -6.63 23.91 8.24
C ASP A 258 -7.08 24.11 9.69
N ASN A 259 -6.26 23.72 10.68
CA ASN A 259 -6.58 23.82 12.11
C ASN A 259 -7.92 23.16 12.48
N PHE A 260 -8.26 22.04 11.82
CA PHE A 260 -9.48 21.26 12.07
C PHE A 260 -10.79 21.97 11.69
N GLU A 261 -10.75 22.96 10.81
CA GLU A 261 -11.98 23.64 10.37
C GLU A 261 -12.84 22.77 9.43
N SER A 262 -12.22 22.02 8.50
CA SER A 262 -12.95 21.15 7.56
C SER A 262 -13.77 20.06 8.27
N ILE A 263 -13.21 19.43 9.31
CA ILE A 263 -13.93 18.37 10.03
C ILE A 263 -15.16 18.92 10.77
N LYS A 264 -15.12 20.14 11.30
CA LYS A 264 -16.29 20.78 11.92
C LYS A 264 -17.40 21.00 10.89
N VAL A 265 -17.03 21.48 9.70
CA VAL A 265 -17.99 21.67 8.59
C VAL A 265 -18.59 20.34 8.16
N SER A 266 -17.75 19.30 8.01
CA SER A 266 -18.20 17.95 7.62
C SER A 266 -19.16 17.32 8.64
N ILE A 267 -18.94 17.53 9.96
CA ILE A 267 -19.87 17.09 11.01
C ILE A 267 -21.22 17.80 10.91
N GLU A 268 -21.21 19.13 10.72
CA GLU A 268 -22.46 19.89 10.60
C GLU A 268 -23.22 19.49 9.33
N ASN A 269 -22.51 19.26 8.20
CA ASN A 269 -23.12 18.74 6.99
C ASN A 269 -23.70 17.33 7.17
N ALA A 270 -23.01 16.46 7.92
CA ALA A 270 -23.53 15.14 8.27
C ALA A 270 -24.85 15.22 9.03
N LYS A 271 -24.96 16.12 10.02
CA LYS A 271 -26.20 16.35 10.78
C LYS A 271 -27.32 16.97 9.95
N ILE A 272 -26.98 17.93 9.08
CA ILE A 272 -27.95 18.63 8.22
C ILE A 272 -28.55 17.68 7.18
N LEU A 273 -27.71 16.86 6.56
CA LEU A 273 -28.13 15.90 5.52
C LEU A 273 -28.75 14.63 6.13
N GLY A 274 -28.41 14.33 7.38
CA GLY A 274 -28.94 13.21 8.15
C GLY A 274 -28.68 11.85 7.49
N SER A 275 -29.56 10.91 7.81
CA SER A 275 -29.57 9.56 7.27
C SER A 275 -30.82 9.30 6.42
N ALA A 276 -30.75 8.28 5.56
CA ALA A 276 -31.87 7.77 4.78
C ALA A 276 -32.01 6.26 5.01
N GLY A 277 -33.26 5.78 5.04
CA GLY A 277 -33.58 4.36 5.17
C GLY A 277 -33.73 3.64 3.84
N GLU A 278 -33.77 2.31 3.90
CA GLU A 278 -34.04 1.46 2.73
C GLU A 278 -35.34 1.88 2.00
N GLY A 279 -35.23 2.12 0.69
CA GLY A 279 -36.35 2.53 -0.15
C GLY A 279 -36.77 4.00 -0.02
N GLU A 280 -36.16 4.78 0.88
CA GLU A 280 -36.34 6.22 0.91
C GLU A 280 -35.67 6.87 -0.31
N GLN A 281 -36.41 7.76 -0.98
CA GLN A 281 -35.85 8.50 -2.10
C GLN A 281 -34.76 9.43 -1.57
N ILE A 282 -33.52 9.20 -2.01
CA ILE A 282 -32.40 10.10 -1.76
C ILE A 282 -32.76 11.48 -2.34
N CYS A 283 -33.20 12.40 -1.48
CA CYS A 283 -33.65 13.74 -1.88
C CYS A 283 -32.47 14.68 -2.20
N PHE A 284 -31.26 14.28 -1.79
CA PHE A 284 -30.01 14.93 -2.16
C PHE A 284 -29.35 14.05 -3.22
N PRO A 285 -29.48 14.34 -4.53
CA PRO A 285 -28.75 13.56 -5.53
C PRO A 285 -27.30 13.49 -5.05
N GLU A 286 -26.74 12.28 -4.94
CA GLU A 286 -25.33 12.09 -4.60
C GLU A 286 -24.58 13.01 -5.54
N THR A 287 -24.17 14.17 -5.02
CA THR A 287 -23.85 15.27 -5.90
C THR A 287 -22.60 14.78 -6.59
N PRO A 288 -22.59 14.57 -7.93
CA PRO A 288 -21.48 13.89 -8.57
C PRO A 288 -20.23 14.72 -8.28
N VAL A 289 -19.42 14.24 -7.32
CA VAL A 289 -18.16 14.81 -6.83
C VAL A 289 -18.08 16.32 -7.04
N LYS A 290 -18.99 17.17 -6.53
CA LYS A 290 -18.98 18.63 -6.78
C LYS A 290 -18.48 19.02 -8.19
N ALA A 291 -18.94 18.33 -9.25
CA ALA A 291 -18.36 18.27 -10.59
C ALA A 291 -16.87 18.62 -10.69
N ALA A 292 -16.00 18.01 -9.88
CA ALA A 292 -14.56 18.22 -9.80
C ALA A 292 -14.12 19.67 -9.98
N PHE A 293 -14.91 20.68 -9.58
CA PHE A 293 -14.73 22.06 -10.05
C PHE A 293 -14.16 22.03 -11.45
N SER A 294 -14.88 21.42 -12.42
CA SER A 294 -14.35 21.13 -13.75
C SER A 294 -13.48 22.31 -14.03
N PRO A 295 -12.16 22.15 -14.24
CA PRO A 295 -11.62 23.05 -15.20
C PRO A 295 -12.54 22.70 -16.37
N THR A 296 -13.59 23.51 -16.56
CA THR A 296 -13.71 24.21 -17.79
C THR A 296 -12.24 24.46 -18.13
N ILE A 297 -11.70 23.52 -18.91
CA ILE A 297 -11.12 23.85 -20.18
C ILE A 297 -12.17 24.76 -20.78
N SER A 298 -12.23 25.99 -20.27
CA SER A 298 -12.91 27.04 -20.93
C SER A 298 -12.21 27.00 -22.27
N PRO A 299 -12.94 27.00 -23.37
CA PRO A 299 -12.37 27.41 -24.64
C PRO A 299 -11.65 28.78 -24.51
N SER A 300 -11.77 29.48 -23.38
CA SER A 300 -10.90 30.54 -22.87
C SER A 300 -9.59 30.09 -22.16
N ALA A 301 -8.96 28.96 -22.50
CA ALA A 301 -7.51 28.78 -22.36
C ALA A 301 -6.72 29.64 -23.38
N GLN A 302 -7.41 30.56 -24.05
CA GLN A 302 -6.90 31.87 -24.48
C GLN A 302 -7.25 32.97 -23.46
N GLN A 303 -7.25 32.67 -22.15
CA GLN A 303 -6.96 33.70 -21.17
C GLN A 303 -5.58 34.19 -21.54
N SER A 304 -5.51 35.42 -22.02
CA SER A 304 -4.28 36.17 -22.19
C SER A 304 -3.31 35.77 -21.08
N LEU A 305 -2.11 35.32 -21.44
CA LEU A 305 -0.95 35.05 -20.57
C LEU A 305 -0.52 36.35 -19.85
N VAL A 306 -1.44 37.09 -19.23
CA VAL A 306 -1.12 38.31 -18.52
C VAL A 306 -0.32 37.89 -17.30
N GLY A 307 0.97 38.21 -17.30
CA GLY A 307 1.88 37.92 -16.19
C GLY A 307 2.66 36.61 -16.33
N PHE A 308 2.55 35.88 -17.45
CA PHE A 308 3.32 34.65 -17.68
C PHE A 308 4.10 34.71 -19.00
N SER A 309 5.40 34.40 -18.91
CA SER A 309 6.30 34.45 -20.06
C SER A 309 6.29 33.15 -20.85
N HIS A 310 6.13 32.01 -20.16
CA HIS A 310 6.20 30.68 -20.74
C HIS A 310 5.22 29.72 -20.04
N THR A 311 4.71 28.76 -20.80
CA THR A 311 3.95 27.61 -20.31
C THR A 311 4.73 26.35 -20.66
N ILE A 312 5.09 25.59 -19.64
CA ILE A 312 5.84 24.34 -19.75
C ILE A 312 4.91 23.20 -19.40
N THR A 313 4.82 22.21 -20.27
CA THR A 313 3.90 21.08 -20.15
C THR A 313 4.64 19.76 -20.29
N GLY A 314 3.99 18.70 -19.83
CA GLY A 314 4.46 17.34 -20.07
C GLY A 314 3.48 16.31 -19.54
N ARG A 315 3.92 15.05 -19.62
CA ARG A 315 3.26 13.92 -18.97
C ARG A 315 4.25 13.17 -18.12
N PHE A 316 3.82 12.73 -16.94
CA PHE A 316 4.63 11.94 -16.04
C PHE A 316 3.90 10.66 -15.60
N SER A 317 4.66 9.57 -15.56
CA SER A 317 4.17 8.23 -15.21
C SER A 317 5.10 7.52 -14.27
N THR A 318 4.59 6.51 -13.58
CA THR A 318 5.37 5.59 -12.75
C THR A 318 5.17 4.16 -13.27
N LYS A 319 6.24 3.38 -13.35
CA LYS A 319 6.16 1.95 -13.69
C LYS A 319 5.94 1.16 -12.41
N TRP A 320 4.77 0.52 -12.26
CA TRP A 320 4.40 -0.14 -11.01
C TRP A 320 4.96 -1.56 -10.95
N THR A 321 5.24 -2.01 -9.73
CA THR A 321 5.71 -3.34 -9.37
C THR A 321 4.61 -4.38 -9.47
N SER A 322 3.37 -3.99 -9.12
CA SER A 322 2.21 -4.89 -9.02
C SER A 322 1.62 -5.32 -10.36
N ASP A 323 2.02 -4.69 -11.47
CA ASP A 323 1.62 -5.11 -12.82
C ASP A 323 2.67 -4.80 -13.91
N HIS A 324 3.86 -4.32 -13.54
CA HIS A 324 4.97 -3.97 -14.45
C HIS A 324 4.61 -3.00 -15.58
N SER A 325 3.52 -2.25 -15.43
CA SER A 325 3.01 -1.35 -16.46
C SER A 325 3.13 0.11 -16.02
N LEU A 326 3.02 1.02 -16.98
CA LEU A 326 2.97 2.45 -16.70
C LEU A 326 1.59 2.85 -16.20
N HIS A 327 1.61 3.61 -15.12
CA HIS A 327 0.47 4.27 -14.51
C HIS A 327 0.69 5.79 -14.52
N SER A 328 -0.39 6.53 -14.34
CA SER A 328 -0.29 7.97 -14.15
C SER A 328 0.50 8.28 -12.88
N GLY A 329 1.45 9.22 -12.94
CA GLY A 329 2.22 9.69 -11.78
C GLY A 329 1.41 10.62 -10.87
N PHE A 330 0.13 10.33 -10.66
CA PHE A 330 -0.84 11.19 -9.98
C PHE A 330 -0.32 11.71 -8.64
N GLY A 331 -0.36 13.03 -8.48
CA GLY A 331 0.03 13.74 -7.27
C GLY A 331 1.54 13.77 -6.98
N PHE A 332 2.38 13.42 -7.94
CA PHE A 332 3.77 13.88 -7.93
C PHE A 332 3.81 15.40 -8.11
N LEU A 333 4.74 16.05 -7.40
CA LEU A 333 5.00 17.48 -7.57
C LEU A 333 6.07 17.65 -8.66
N VAL A 334 5.76 18.44 -9.68
CA VAL A 334 6.68 18.87 -10.73
C VAL A 334 7.25 20.22 -10.34
N GLU A 335 8.58 20.34 -10.35
CA GLU A 335 9.29 21.59 -10.13
C GLU A 335 10.17 21.89 -11.33
N VAL A 336 10.08 23.11 -11.86
CA VAL A 336 10.88 23.54 -13.00
C VAL A 336 11.90 24.57 -12.52
N TYR A 337 13.18 24.26 -12.73
CA TYR A 337 14.30 25.13 -12.35
C TYR A 337 14.99 25.69 -13.59
N ARG A 338 15.63 26.86 -13.45
CA ARG A 338 16.63 27.30 -14.43
C ARG A 338 17.85 26.38 -14.35
N ALA A 339 18.26 25.82 -15.48
CA ALA A 339 19.35 24.85 -15.50
C ALA A 339 20.65 25.43 -14.92
N GLY A 340 21.37 24.63 -14.14
CA GLY A 340 22.61 25.03 -13.48
C GLY A 340 22.44 25.97 -12.29
N THR A 341 21.20 26.28 -11.87
CA THR A 341 20.91 27.08 -10.67
C THR A 341 19.87 26.40 -9.79
N SER A 342 19.68 26.90 -8.57
CA SER A 342 18.58 26.51 -7.67
C SER A 342 17.35 27.41 -7.80
N THR A 343 17.22 28.15 -8.91
CA THR A 343 16.13 29.12 -9.11
C THR A 343 14.89 28.41 -9.64
N LEU A 344 13.89 28.25 -8.77
CA LEU A 344 12.59 27.71 -9.15
C LEU A 344 11.84 28.71 -10.05
N LEU A 345 11.44 28.26 -11.23
CA LEU A 345 10.63 29.01 -12.19
C LEU A 345 9.13 28.81 -11.94
N GLY A 346 8.75 27.63 -11.44
CA GLY A 346 7.38 27.31 -11.07
C GLY A 346 7.23 25.84 -10.69
N SER A 347 6.07 25.49 -10.15
CA SER A 347 5.73 24.12 -9.76
C SER A 347 4.27 23.80 -10.04
N SER A 348 3.96 22.54 -10.25
CA SER A 348 2.59 22.06 -10.47
C SER A 348 2.46 20.59 -10.09
N TRP A 349 1.24 20.08 -10.07
CA TRP A 349 0.98 18.68 -9.78
C TRP A 349 0.81 17.87 -11.06
N VAL A 350 1.17 16.60 -10.98
CA VAL A 350 0.78 15.62 -11.99
C VAL A 350 -0.67 15.23 -11.75
N GLU A 351 -1.53 15.54 -12.71
CA GLU A 351 -2.95 15.23 -12.67
C GLU A 351 -3.20 13.72 -12.78
N SER A 352 -4.43 13.29 -12.51
CA SER A 352 -4.78 11.86 -12.55
C SER A 352 -4.64 11.22 -13.93
N ASN A 353 -4.70 12.01 -15.00
CA ASN A 353 -4.38 11.58 -16.35
C ASN A 353 -2.88 11.63 -16.68
N GLY A 354 -2.01 11.94 -15.73
CA GLY A 354 -0.55 12.02 -15.88
C GLY A 354 -0.05 13.33 -16.48
N SER A 355 -0.92 14.23 -16.94
CA SER A 355 -0.51 15.51 -17.50
C SER A 355 -0.17 16.52 -16.40
N TRP A 356 0.66 17.51 -16.72
CA TRP A 356 0.96 18.63 -15.83
C TRP A 356 1.27 19.88 -16.65
N THR A 357 1.09 21.04 -16.03
CA THR A 357 1.35 22.35 -16.64
C THR A 357 1.93 23.31 -15.61
N VAL A 358 3.08 23.91 -15.92
CA VAL A 358 3.76 24.93 -15.12
C VAL A 358 3.78 26.23 -15.91
N ASN A 359 3.20 27.29 -15.35
CA ASN A 359 3.25 28.64 -15.93
C ASN A 359 4.39 29.43 -15.27
N VAL A 360 5.34 29.91 -16.07
CA VAL A 360 6.51 30.67 -15.63
C VAL A 360 6.15 32.17 -15.63
N PRO A 361 6.19 32.86 -14.47
CA PRO A 361 5.79 34.25 -14.40
C PRO A 361 6.77 35.16 -15.14
N ASP A 362 6.28 36.28 -15.68
CA ASP A 362 7.12 37.29 -16.36
C ASP A 362 8.24 37.80 -15.45
N SER A 363 7.95 37.92 -14.15
CA SER A 363 8.89 38.36 -13.11
C SER A 363 10.09 37.43 -12.93
N ALA A 364 10.04 36.18 -13.42
CA ALA A 364 11.18 35.26 -13.39
C ALA A 364 12.27 35.65 -14.41
N GLY A 365 11.96 36.53 -15.38
CA GLY A 365 12.90 36.96 -16.42
C GLY A 365 13.46 35.79 -17.24
N PHE A 366 12.65 34.74 -17.44
CA PHE A 366 13.00 33.56 -18.22
C PHE A 366 12.71 33.82 -19.70
N LEU A 367 13.62 33.41 -20.60
CA LEU A 367 13.56 33.71 -22.03
C LEU A 367 13.69 32.43 -22.87
N THR A 368 13.09 32.43 -24.07
CA THR A 368 13.28 31.36 -25.06
C THR A 368 14.77 31.21 -25.40
N GLY A 369 15.22 29.97 -25.57
CA GLY A 369 16.62 29.58 -25.74
C GLY A 369 17.36 29.29 -24.44
N GLN A 370 16.79 29.63 -23.28
CA GLN A 370 17.34 29.24 -21.98
C GLN A 370 17.05 27.78 -21.64
N GLN A 371 17.87 27.24 -20.74
CA GLN A 371 17.79 25.86 -20.32
C GLN A 371 17.04 25.70 -18.99
N ILE A 372 16.33 24.58 -18.84
CA ILE A 372 15.61 24.18 -17.63
C ILE A 372 16.01 22.78 -17.16
N ASN A 373 15.83 22.55 -15.87
CA ASN A 373 15.74 21.21 -15.28
C ASN A 373 14.29 21.00 -14.84
N VAL A 374 13.76 19.78 -15.01
CA VAL A 374 12.44 19.38 -14.51
C VAL A 374 12.64 18.28 -13.50
N ASP A 375 12.16 18.52 -12.29
CA ASP A 375 12.26 17.59 -11.17
C ASP A 375 10.86 17.06 -10.81
N TYR A 376 10.77 15.77 -10.54
CA TYR A 376 9.54 15.10 -10.12
C TYR A 376 9.73 14.57 -8.70
N ARG A 377 8.92 15.07 -7.76
CA ARG A 377 9.01 14.72 -6.34
C ARG A 377 7.81 13.89 -5.93
N SER A 378 8.08 12.80 -5.22
CA SER A 378 7.05 11.91 -4.68
C SER A 378 6.61 12.33 -3.27
N TYR A 379 6.64 13.62 -2.93
CA TYR A 379 6.34 14.08 -1.57
C TYR A 379 5.83 15.51 -1.54
N ASN A 380 5.06 15.83 -0.51
CA ASN A 380 4.40 17.11 -0.32
C ASN A 380 4.06 17.39 1.15
N SER A 381 3.08 18.26 1.39
CA SER A 381 2.61 18.64 2.73
C SER A 381 1.75 17.57 3.42
N TYR A 382 1.15 16.66 2.66
CA TYR A 382 0.39 15.54 3.20
C TYR A 382 1.27 14.33 3.51
N TYR A 383 2.12 13.91 2.57
CA TYR A 383 2.98 12.72 2.73
C TYR A 383 4.41 12.94 2.24
N ALA A 384 5.33 12.16 2.78
CA ALA A 384 6.75 12.18 2.46
C ALA A 384 7.39 10.78 2.55
N PRO A 385 7.46 10.04 1.42
CA PRO A 385 8.16 8.78 1.32
C PRO A 385 9.66 9.04 1.34
N GLN A 386 10.35 8.28 2.19
CA GLN A 386 11.75 8.44 2.50
C GLN A 386 12.36 7.12 2.93
N ASN A 387 13.66 6.97 2.70
CA ASN A 387 14.41 5.81 3.21
C ASN A 387 14.68 5.93 4.72
N GLN A 388 15.41 4.94 5.27
CA GLN A 388 15.86 4.95 6.67
C GLN A 388 16.62 6.21 7.09
N ALA A 389 17.39 6.81 6.18
CA ALA A 389 18.18 8.01 6.44
C ALA A 389 17.38 9.32 6.34
N GLY A 390 16.06 9.24 6.07
CA GLY A 390 15.19 10.39 5.83
C GLY A 390 15.42 11.06 4.47
N SER A 391 16.15 10.41 3.55
CA SER A 391 16.29 10.88 2.17
C SER A 391 15.00 10.60 1.40
N LYS A 392 14.45 11.64 0.79
CA LYS A 392 13.21 11.56 0.03
C LYS A 392 13.47 11.15 -1.41
N TYR A 393 12.48 10.49 -2.01
CA TYR A 393 12.55 10.05 -3.40
C TYR A 393 12.17 11.19 -4.36
N TRP A 394 12.95 11.30 -5.44
CA TRP A 394 12.73 12.27 -6.52
C TRP A 394 13.48 11.86 -7.78
N TRP A 395 13.04 12.39 -8.92
CA TRP A 395 13.57 12.13 -10.25
C TRP A 395 13.89 13.42 -10.97
N ILE A 396 14.88 13.34 -11.87
CA ILE A 396 15.36 14.49 -12.63
C ILE A 396 15.34 14.16 -14.12
N ASP A 397 14.80 15.06 -14.90
CA ASP A 397 14.86 15.03 -16.35
C ASP A 397 16.23 15.44 -16.90
N PRO A 398 16.55 15.08 -18.16
CA PRO A 398 17.68 15.72 -18.84
C PRO A 398 17.48 17.24 -18.91
N VAL A 399 18.58 17.98 -19.08
CA VAL A 399 18.51 19.44 -19.32
C VAL A 399 17.79 19.70 -20.64
N TRP A 400 16.78 20.56 -20.62
CA TRP A 400 16.00 20.94 -21.80
C TRP A 400 16.30 22.37 -22.21
N THR A 401 16.42 22.64 -23.52
CA THR A 401 16.44 24.01 -24.06
C THR A 401 15.02 24.40 -24.47
N VAL A 402 14.46 25.43 -23.83
CA VAL A 402 13.09 25.89 -24.10
C VAL A 402 13.05 26.63 -25.42
N SER A 403 12.43 26.04 -26.45
CA SER A 403 12.43 26.58 -27.82
C SER A 403 11.27 27.53 -28.15
N SER A 404 10.28 27.64 -27.27
CA SER A 404 9.05 28.41 -27.51
C SER A 404 8.39 28.80 -26.19
N THR A 405 7.50 29.80 -26.24
CA THR A 405 6.69 30.24 -25.09
C THR A 405 5.70 29.17 -24.62
N SER A 406 5.28 28.26 -25.50
CA SER A 406 4.60 27.02 -25.12
C SER A 406 5.53 25.85 -25.44
N PHE A 407 6.05 25.20 -24.40
CA PHE A 407 7.07 24.15 -24.52
C PHE A 407 6.59 22.87 -23.85
N ASN A 408 6.80 21.72 -24.49
CA ASN A 408 6.40 20.42 -23.98
C ASN A 408 7.63 19.52 -23.88
N VAL A 409 7.92 19.00 -22.69
CA VAL A 409 9.06 18.10 -22.43
C VAL A 409 8.79 16.64 -22.82
N GLY A 410 7.57 16.35 -23.30
CA GLY A 410 7.12 15.02 -23.69
C GLY A 410 6.61 14.18 -22.53
N HIS A 411 6.55 12.86 -22.75
CA HIS A 411 6.12 11.88 -21.75
C HIS A 411 7.33 11.22 -21.08
N ARG A 412 7.51 11.56 -19.81
CA ARG A 412 8.56 11.06 -18.92
C ARG A 412 8.00 10.00 -17.98
N TYR A 413 8.84 9.08 -17.53
CA TYR A 413 8.44 8.13 -16.50
C TYR A 413 9.52 7.88 -15.46
N ALA A 414 9.08 7.57 -14.25
CA ALA A 414 9.89 7.02 -13.18
C ALA A 414 9.78 5.50 -13.20
N ASP A 415 10.92 4.82 -13.23
CA ASP A 415 10.97 3.39 -13.00
C ASP A 415 10.93 3.11 -11.50
N THR A 416 9.76 2.72 -11.00
CA THR A 416 9.50 2.32 -9.60
C THR A 416 9.24 0.81 -9.50
N ASP A 417 9.46 0.06 -10.58
CA ASP A 417 9.32 -1.40 -10.62
C ASP A 417 10.70 -2.00 -10.35
N GLY A 418 11.11 -2.01 -9.08
CA GLY A 418 12.37 -2.60 -8.63
C GLY A 418 13.39 -1.67 -7.97
N GLY A 419 14.36 -2.30 -7.31
CA GLY A 419 15.49 -1.64 -6.64
C GLY A 419 15.08 -0.77 -5.44
N THR A 420 15.86 0.26 -5.15
CA THR A 420 15.64 1.17 -4.01
C THR A 420 14.36 1.99 -4.09
N TYR A 421 13.82 2.20 -5.30
CA TYR A 421 12.60 2.98 -5.55
C TYR A 421 11.37 2.08 -5.75
N ASN A 422 11.51 0.78 -5.47
CA ASN A 422 10.48 -0.23 -5.70
C ASN A 422 9.19 0.14 -4.96
N GLY A 423 8.06 0.23 -5.67
CA GLY A 423 6.75 0.51 -5.06
C GLY A 423 6.46 1.97 -4.69
N VAL A 424 7.40 2.91 -4.91
CA VAL A 424 7.17 4.33 -4.55
C VAL A 424 6.03 4.94 -5.36
N GLY A 425 5.85 4.51 -6.61
CA GLY A 425 4.77 4.99 -7.47
C GLY A 425 3.39 4.63 -6.91
N GLU A 426 3.23 3.38 -6.50
CA GLU A 426 2.02 2.82 -5.88
C GLU A 426 1.71 3.49 -4.55
N LEU A 427 2.72 3.63 -3.67
CA LEU A 427 2.56 4.28 -2.37
C LEU A 427 2.05 5.72 -2.51
N VAL A 428 2.66 6.50 -3.42
CA VAL A 428 2.23 7.87 -3.72
C VAL A 428 0.79 7.89 -4.21
N ASP A 429 0.47 6.97 -5.11
CA ASP A 429 -0.86 6.87 -5.70
C ASP A 429 -1.94 6.54 -4.66
N ASN A 430 -1.64 5.61 -3.76
CA ASN A 430 -2.49 5.23 -2.65
C ASN A 430 -2.73 6.42 -1.71
N ALA A 431 -1.66 7.11 -1.30
CA ALA A 431 -1.75 8.29 -0.44
C ALA A 431 -2.53 9.44 -1.09
N MET A 432 -2.32 9.68 -2.38
CA MET A 432 -3.05 10.71 -3.14
C MET A 432 -4.52 10.36 -3.35
N THR A 433 -4.85 9.08 -3.50
CA THR A 433 -6.23 8.61 -3.63
C THR A 433 -7.00 8.88 -2.33
N MET A 434 -6.44 8.52 -1.18
CA MET A 434 -7.06 8.84 0.12
C MET A 434 -7.16 10.34 0.35
N TRP A 435 -6.13 11.12 0.02
CA TRP A 435 -6.23 12.57 0.15
C TRP A 435 -7.35 13.16 -0.71
N SER A 436 -7.39 12.78 -1.98
CA SER A 436 -8.40 13.26 -2.93
C SER A 436 -9.81 12.93 -2.43
N ARG A 437 -10.03 11.69 -1.99
CA ARG A 437 -11.34 11.26 -1.51
C ARG A 437 -11.74 11.94 -0.20
N LEU A 438 -10.84 12.00 0.80
CA LEU A 438 -11.13 12.72 2.05
C LEU A 438 -11.50 14.18 1.76
N TYR A 439 -10.76 14.84 0.88
CA TYR A 439 -10.98 16.24 0.56
C TYR A 439 -12.29 16.49 -0.22
N TRP A 440 -12.56 15.69 -1.26
CA TRP A 440 -13.65 15.95 -2.20
C TRP A 440 -14.95 15.20 -1.87
N ASP A 441 -14.87 14.00 -1.31
CA ASP A 441 -16.04 13.20 -0.95
C ASP A 441 -16.43 13.39 0.52
N ALA A 442 -15.45 13.41 1.42
CA ALA A 442 -15.72 13.53 2.86
C ALA A 442 -15.71 14.97 3.38
N GLU A 443 -15.28 15.93 2.56
CA GLU A 443 -15.07 17.33 2.94
C GLU A 443 -14.13 17.50 4.15
N ILE A 444 -13.17 16.58 4.30
CA ILE A 444 -12.16 16.57 5.37
C ILE A 444 -10.81 16.88 4.73
N ASN A 445 -10.11 17.89 5.25
CA ASN A 445 -8.71 18.10 4.92
C ASN A 445 -7.84 17.20 5.82
N PRO A 446 -7.14 16.18 5.31
CA PRO A 446 -6.34 15.29 6.14
C PRO A 446 -4.93 15.85 6.41
N VAL A 447 -4.50 16.95 5.78
CA VAL A 447 -3.15 17.52 5.94
C VAL A 447 -2.90 17.91 7.39
N ALA A 448 -1.88 17.33 8.02
CA ALA A 448 -1.45 17.67 9.37
C ALA A 448 -0.42 18.83 9.36
N ALA A 449 -0.02 19.30 10.54
CA ALA A 449 0.99 20.36 10.68
C ALA A 449 2.37 19.95 10.12
N THR A 450 2.65 18.64 10.06
CA THR A 450 3.83 18.06 9.42
C THR A 450 3.38 16.91 8.51
N PRO A 451 4.06 16.66 7.38
CA PRO A 451 3.68 15.58 6.47
C PRO A 451 3.88 14.22 7.14
N ILE A 452 3.04 13.26 6.75
CA ILE A 452 3.18 11.86 7.12
C ILE A 452 4.50 11.34 6.57
N ARG A 453 5.38 10.81 7.42
CA ARG A 453 6.67 10.28 6.99
C ARG A 453 6.54 8.80 6.73
N PHE A 454 6.65 8.40 5.46
CA PHE A 454 6.68 7.00 5.07
C PHE A 454 8.13 6.53 5.01
N PHE A 455 8.53 5.71 5.97
CA PHE A 455 9.80 4.99 5.96
C PHE A 455 9.65 3.75 5.08
N PHE A 456 9.99 3.91 3.80
CA PHE A 456 9.71 2.94 2.76
C PHE A 456 10.91 2.79 1.80
N PRO A 457 11.31 1.57 1.44
CA PRO A 457 10.89 0.34 2.11
C PRO A 457 11.49 0.27 3.53
N ASN A 458 10.70 -0.20 4.48
CA ASN A 458 11.14 -0.48 5.84
C ASN A 458 12.00 -1.74 5.83
N THR A 459 13.25 -1.60 6.26
CA THR A 459 14.24 -2.69 6.24
C THR A 459 14.83 -2.97 7.62
N TRP A 460 14.29 -2.32 8.66
CA TRP A 460 14.76 -2.41 10.04
C TRP A 460 13.57 -2.60 11.01
N ASP A 461 13.87 -3.04 12.23
CA ASP A 461 12.85 -3.28 13.25
C ASP A 461 12.50 -1.99 14.00
N ASN A 462 11.24 -1.56 13.85
CA ASN A 462 10.66 -0.36 14.47
C ASN A 462 9.26 -0.61 15.01
N CYS A 463 8.71 -1.79 14.72
CA CYS A 463 7.33 -2.15 15.04
C CYS A 463 7.26 -3.11 16.24
N GLY A 464 8.39 -3.36 16.93
CA GLY A 464 8.43 -4.13 18.18
C GLY A 464 8.52 -5.65 18.00
N GLY A 465 8.87 -6.12 16.79
CA GLY A 465 9.01 -7.53 16.44
C GLY A 465 10.47 -7.99 16.42
N SER A 466 10.76 -9.14 15.81
CA SER A 466 12.15 -9.56 15.51
C SER A 466 12.53 -9.40 14.03
N SER A 467 11.62 -8.82 13.23
CA SER A 467 11.78 -8.54 11.80
C SER A 467 11.16 -7.19 11.44
N PRO A 468 11.59 -6.56 10.33
CA PRO A 468 10.88 -5.42 9.76
C PRO A 468 9.42 -5.80 9.49
N TRP A 469 8.50 -4.91 9.87
CA TRP A 469 7.07 -5.03 9.63
C TRP A 469 6.49 -3.66 9.26
N SER A 470 5.23 -3.64 8.83
CA SER A 470 4.49 -2.39 8.64
C SER A 470 3.80 -1.97 9.92
N CYS A 471 3.85 -0.67 10.24
CA CYS A 471 3.10 -0.11 11.36
C CYS A 471 3.07 1.42 11.27
N ALA A 472 2.14 2.04 12.00
CA ALA A 472 2.06 3.48 12.18
C ALA A 472 2.26 3.91 13.65
N SER A 473 2.97 5.01 13.86
CA SER A 473 3.09 5.66 15.16
C SER A 473 3.28 7.16 15.04
N GLY A 474 2.42 7.94 15.69
CA GLY A 474 2.40 9.40 15.54
C GLY A 474 2.12 9.79 14.10
N ASN A 475 3.06 10.50 13.47
CA ASN A 475 3.01 10.88 12.05
C ASN A 475 3.94 10.03 11.16
N ASP A 476 4.48 8.94 11.71
CA ASP A 476 5.39 8.06 11.00
C ASP A 476 4.69 6.76 10.65
N ILE A 477 4.96 6.29 9.43
CA ILE A 477 4.52 4.99 8.95
C ILE A 477 5.77 4.27 8.44
N TRP A 478 5.96 3.03 8.89
CA TRP A 478 6.95 2.11 8.35
C TRP A 478 6.21 1.12 7.47
N LEU A 479 6.69 0.89 6.25
CA LEU A 479 6.07 -0.07 5.32
C LEU A 479 7.14 -0.96 4.70
N ILE A 480 7.03 -2.27 4.85
CA ILE A 480 7.82 -3.21 4.03
C ILE A 480 7.38 -3.10 2.56
N ALA A 481 8.21 -3.51 1.59
CA ALA A 481 7.85 -3.37 0.17
C ALA A 481 6.54 -4.04 -0.19
N ASP A 482 6.34 -5.27 0.28
CA ASP A 482 5.16 -6.07 -0.04
C ASP A 482 3.88 -5.33 0.38
N HIS A 483 3.90 -4.64 1.51
CA HIS A 483 2.78 -3.82 2.01
C HIS A 483 2.70 -2.43 1.35
N GLY A 484 3.80 -1.82 0.93
CA GLY A 484 3.77 -0.48 0.35
C GLY A 484 3.16 -0.41 -1.06
N VAL A 485 2.98 -1.56 -1.72
CA VAL A 485 2.26 -1.67 -3.00
C VAL A 485 0.78 -2.05 -2.82
N GLN A 486 0.39 -2.46 -1.63
CA GLN A 486 -0.98 -2.82 -1.26
C GLN A 486 -1.75 -1.55 -0.85
N GLY A 487 -2.84 -1.27 -1.56
CA GLY A 487 -3.66 -0.08 -1.35
C GLY A 487 -4.37 -0.12 0.00
N ASP A 488 -4.90 -1.28 0.37
CA ASP A 488 -5.54 -1.53 1.65
C ASP A 488 -4.58 -1.28 2.82
N VAL A 489 -3.39 -1.90 2.84
CA VAL A 489 -2.42 -1.72 3.94
C VAL A 489 -1.91 -0.29 4.04
N VAL A 490 -1.55 0.36 2.93
CA VAL A 490 -1.11 1.77 2.98
C VAL A 490 -2.18 2.66 3.60
N ASN A 491 -3.44 2.47 3.25
CA ASN A 491 -4.53 3.33 3.71
C ASN A 491 -5.00 2.98 5.13
N HIS A 492 -4.92 1.72 5.54
CA HIS A 492 -5.05 1.29 6.92
C HIS A 492 -4.04 2.05 7.81
N GLU A 493 -2.76 2.03 7.45
CA GLU A 493 -1.73 2.72 8.25
C GLU A 493 -1.89 4.25 8.25
N MET A 494 -2.34 4.82 7.13
CA MET A 494 -2.66 6.25 7.05
C MET A 494 -3.86 6.64 7.93
N ALA A 495 -4.82 5.74 8.11
CA ALA A 495 -5.97 5.96 8.99
C ALA A 495 -5.55 6.04 10.46
N HIS A 496 -4.53 5.28 10.88
CA HIS A 496 -3.92 5.46 12.20
C HIS A 496 -3.33 6.85 12.40
N VAL A 497 -2.68 7.40 11.38
CA VAL A 497 -2.15 8.77 11.42
C VAL A 497 -3.29 9.80 11.39
N LEU A 498 -4.38 9.50 10.69
CA LEU A 498 -5.60 10.33 10.69
C LEU A 498 -6.22 10.42 12.08
N ASN A 499 -6.34 9.30 12.79
CA ASN A 499 -6.72 9.25 14.21
C ASN A 499 -5.80 10.14 15.05
N ASN A 500 -4.49 9.95 14.93
CA ASN A 500 -3.50 10.72 15.67
C ASN A 500 -3.62 12.23 15.42
N LYS A 501 -3.89 12.65 14.17
CA LYS A 501 -4.14 14.05 13.83
C LYS A 501 -5.35 14.60 14.60
N PHE A 502 -6.52 13.97 14.47
CA PHE A 502 -7.77 14.56 14.96
C PHE A 502 -7.98 14.36 16.47
N TRP A 503 -7.35 13.34 17.05
CA TRP A 503 -7.41 13.08 18.50
C TRP A 503 -6.24 13.70 19.28
N GLY A 504 -5.34 14.42 18.59
CA GLY A 504 -4.20 15.07 19.22
C GLY A 504 -3.21 14.08 19.83
N ASN A 505 -2.92 12.99 19.10
CA ASN A 505 -2.08 11.86 19.52
C ASN A 505 -2.54 11.10 20.76
N LYS A 506 -3.78 11.31 21.22
CA LYS A 506 -4.36 10.54 22.34
C LYS A 506 -4.86 9.19 21.84
N ARG A 507 -4.74 8.16 22.67
CA ARG A 507 -5.21 6.82 22.35
C ARG A 507 -6.13 6.25 23.43
N PRO A 508 -7.14 5.45 23.06
CA PRO A 508 -8.05 4.85 24.03
C PRO A 508 -7.33 3.74 24.81
N ALA A 509 -7.91 3.31 25.93
CA ALA A 509 -7.35 2.24 26.74
C ALA A 509 -7.16 0.95 25.92
N GLY A 510 -6.00 0.31 26.03
CA GLY A 510 -5.73 -0.98 25.38
C GLY A 510 -5.51 -0.93 23.86
N SER A 511 -5.26 0.26 23.30
CA SER A 511 -5.22 0.57 21.85
C SER A 511 -3.97 0.22 21.05
N GLY A 512 -3.02 -0.52 21.64
CA GLY A 512 -1.78 -0.90 20.97
C GLY A 512 -1.45 -2.37 21.13
N GLY A 513 -0.46 -2.84 20.39
CA GLY A 513 0.02 -4.23 20.35
C GLY A 513 -0.50 -5.01 19.13
N ALA A 514 0.05 -6.20 18.88
CA ALA A 514 -0.34 -7.06 17.76
C ALA A 514 -1.85 -7.37 17.77
N HIS A 515 -2.42 -7.53 16.59
CA HIS A 515 -3.85 -7.79 16.38
C HIS A 515 -4.04 -8.74 15.18
N SER A 516 -5.28 -9.05 14.86
CA SER A 516 -5.65 -10.04 13.84
C SER A 516 -7.15 -9.98 13.62
N LEU A 517 -7.50 -10.03 12.33
CA LEU A 517 -8.87 -9.98 11.84
C LEU A 517 -9.72 -11.11 12.43
N ASN A 518 -9.13 -12.24 12.83
CA ASN A 518 -9.84 -13.43 13.31
C ASN A 518 -9.90 -13.58 14.84
N THR A 519 -9.43 -12.60 15.61
CA THR A 519 -9.35 -12.71 17.08
C THR A 519 -10.28 -11.74 17.80
N CYS A 520 -10.98 -12.20 18.83
CA CYS A 520 -11.81 -11.36 19.69
C CYS A 520 -11.02 -10.84 20.90
N TYR A 521 -11.21 -9.57 21.26
CA TYR A 521 -10.35 -8.89 22.23
C TYR A 521 -11.11 -8.37 23.47
N PRO A 522 -11.33 -9.21 24.51
CA PRO A 522 -12.15 -8.83 25.68
C PRO A 522 -11.64 -7.63 26.48
N THR A 523 -10.34 -7.36 26.44
CA THR A 523 -9.69 -6.33 27.28
C THR A 523 -8.98 -5.25 26.46
N ARG A 524 -9.17 -5.25 25.12
CA ARG A 524 -8.49 -4.32 24.20
C ARG A 524 -9.48 -3.68 23.23
N LEU A 525 -10.63 -3.23 23.75
CA LEU A 525 -11.69 -2.58 22.97
C LEU A 525 -11.21 -1.30 22.27
N GLY A 526 -10.28 -0.56 22.89
CA GLY A 526 -9.68 0.60 22.23
C GLY A 526 -8.79 0.25 21.04
N MET A 527 -8.29 -0.99 20.95
CA MET A 527 -7.53 -1.47 19.79
C MET A 527 -8.50 -1.87 18.68
N THR A 528 -9.53 -2.67 18.98
CA THR A 528 -10.55 -3.06 17.99
C THR A 528 -11.21 -1.86 17.35
N LEU A 529 -11.47 -0.80 18.13
CA LEU A 529 -11.97 0.48 17.61
C LEU A 529 -11.03 1.14 16.60
N ARG A 530 -9.72 1.23 16.92
CA ARG A 530 -8.75 1.93 16.08
C ARG A 530 -8.37 1.13 14.84
N GLU A 531 -8.19 -0.18 14.98
CA GLU A 531 -7.90 -1.07 13.85
C GLU A 531 -9.13 -1.19 12.95
N GLY A 532 -10.33 -1.35 13.51
CA GLY A 532 -11.55 -1.41 12.70
C GLY A 532 -11.86 -0.12 11.95
N PHE A 533 -11.53 1.05 12.52
CA PHE A 533 -11.56 2.30 11.75
C PHE A 533 -10.54 2.30 10.61
N ALA A 534 -9.34 1.77 10.84
CA ALA A 534 -8.30 1.71 9.82
C ALA A 534 -8.68 0.75 8.67
N ASP A 535 -9.26 -0.40 9.00
CA ASP A 535 -9.81 -1.37 8.04
C ASP A 535 -10.99 -0.77 7.25
N PHE A 536 -11.90 -0.06 7.92
CA PHE A 536 -12.97 0.68 7.25
C PHE A 536 -12.41 1.74 6.30
N MET A 537 -11.37 2.48 6.68
CA MET A 537 -10.78 3.49 5.80
C MET A 537 -10.15 2.87 4.55
N ALA A 538 -9.53 1.69 4.66
CA ALA A 538 -9.04 0.94 3.50
C ALA A 538 -10.18 0.57 2.54
N ALA A 539 -11.28 0.01 3.06
CA ALA A 539 -12.49 -0.29 2.29
C ALA A 539 -13.08 0.98 1.66
N TRP A 540 -13.29 2.00 2.48
CA TRP A 540 -13.86 3.28 2.08
C TRP A 540 -13.06 3.89 0.95
N VAL A 541 -11.71 3.90 0.98
CA VAL A 541 -10.85 4.48 -0.08
C VAL A 541 -10.80 3.60 -1.34
N GLY A 542 -10.73 2.27 -1.20
CA GLY A 542 -10.60 1.35 -2.33
C GLY A 542 -11.89 1.16 -3.14
N TYR A 543 -13.03 1.30 -2.48
CA TYR A 543 -14.34 0.99 -3.06
C TYR A 543 -15.26 2.22 -3.05
N PRO A 544 -15.14 3.12 -4.05
CA PRO A 544 -15.90 4.38 -4.09
C PRO A 544 -17.39 4.21 -4.36
N ASN A 545 -17.78 3.05 -4.90
CA ASN A 545 -19.17 2.69 -5.07
C ASN A 545 -19.69 2.22 -3.72
N ARG A 546 -20.60 2.97 -3.11
CA ARG A 546 -21.20 2.68 -1.80
C ARG A 546 -22.11 1.44 -1.81
N ASN A 547 -22.11 0.61 -2.85
CA ASN A 547 -23.03 -0.52 -3.01
C ASN A 547 -22.28 -1.82 -3.36
N VAL A 548 -21.06 -1.96 -2.87
CA VAL A 548 -20.30 -3.22 -3.01
C VAL A 548 -21.08 -4.32 -2.30
N GLY A 549 -21.19 -5.50 -2.90
CA GLY A 549 -21.84 -6.62 -2.22
C GLY A 549 -20.86 -7.60 -1.61
N GLU A 550 -21.41 -8.55 -0.86
CA GLU A 550 -20.70 -9.76 -0.44
C GLU A 550 -19.88 -10.36 -1.62
N GLY A 551 -18.64 -10.68 -1.32
CA GLY A 551 -17.61 -11.12 -2.25
C GLY A 551 -16.97 -10.01 -3.09
N GLY A 552 -17.33 -8.74 -2.88
CA GLY A 552 -16.89 -7.62 -3.70
C GLY A 552 -15.53 -7.01 -3.33
N PHE A 553 -15.03 -7.29 -2.12
CA PHE A 553 -13.81 -6.71 -1.55
C PHE A 553 -12.52 -7.50 -1.87
N ASN A 554 -12.51 -8.24 -2.98
CA ASN A 554 -11.45 -9.19 -3.33
C ASN A 554 -10.65 -8.80 -4.59
N SER A 555 -10.75 -7.54 -5.03
CA SER A 555 -10.26 -7.14 -6.35
C SER A 555 -9.04 -6.22 -6.33
N GLY A 556 -8.01 -6.65 -7.06
CA GLY A 556 -6.80 -5.87 -7.32
C GLY A 556 -6.02 -5.53 -6.04
N ARG A 557 -5.28 -4.42 -6.08
CA ARG A 557 -4.48 -3.95 -4.94
C ARG A 557 -5.29 -3.43 -3.75
N TRP A 558 -6.61 -3.40 -3.86
CA TRP A 558 -7.51 -2.92 -2.82
C TRP A 558 -8.23 -4.07 -2.11
N ALA A 559 -7.92 -5.32 -2.47
CA ALA A 559 -8.48 -6.49 -1.83
C ALA A 559 -8.14 -6.46 -0.34
N LEU A 560 -9.16 -6.55 0.52
CA LEU A 560 -8.99 -6.35 1.96
C LEU A 560 -8.50 -7.61 2.69
N GLY A 561 -8.56 -8.78 2.06
CA GLY A 561 -8.34 -10.08 2.71
C GLY A 561 -9.52 -10.54 3.60
N TRP A 562 -10.50 -9.67 3.81
CA TRP A 562 -11.78 -9.93 4.46
C TRP A 562 -12.90 -9.25 3.65
N ASP A 563 -14.15 -9.42 4.11
CA ASP A 563 -15.32 -8.85 3.44
C ASP A 563 -16.10 -7.96 4.41
N ALA A 564 -16.32 -6.71 3.99
CA ALA A 564 -17.03 -5.69 4.76
C ALA A 564 -18.54 -5.88 4.78
N GLU A 565 -19.08 -6.76 3.95
CA GLU A 565 -20.52 -7.08 3.87
C GLU A 565 -20.82 -8.47 4.45
N ASP A 566 -19.85 -9.40 4.47
CA ASP A 566 -20.10 -10.78 4.92
C ASP A 566 -20.14 -10.91 6.45
N ARG A 567 -21.31 -10.68 7.04
CA ARG A 567 -21.54 -10.87 8.49
C ARG A 567 -21.25 -12.29 9.00
N ASN A 568 -21.28 -13.31 8.14
CA ASN A 568 -21.17 -14.70 8.58
C ASN A 568 -19.72 -15.17 8.66
N ASN A 569 -18.78 -14.41 8.09
CA ASN A 569 -17.37 -14.76 8.15
C ASN A 569 -16.79 -14.40 9.54
N PRO A 570 -15.99 -15.30 10.17
CA PRO A 570 -15.42 -15.13 11.50
C PRO A 570 -14.70 -13.78 11.69
N PRO A 571 -14.55 -13.33 12.96
CA PRO A 571 -14.77 -14.09 14.18
C PRO A 571 -16.14 -13.84 14.83
N ASN A 572 -16.83 -14.93 15.19
CA ASN A 572 -17.99 -14.85 16.08
C ASN A 572 -17.49 -14.65 17.52
N CYS A 573 -17.66 -13.44 18.05
CA CYS A 573 -17.20 -13.07 19.38
C CYS A 573 -18.26 -13.35 20.44
N ALA A 574 -18.05 -14.37 21.27
CA ALA A 574 -18.93 -14.64 22.40
C ALA A 574 -18.83 -13.54 23.48
N ASN A 575 -19.93 -13.28 24.20
CA ASN A 575 -19.98 -12.44 25.41
C ASN A 575 -19.60 -10.97 25.20
N GLY A 576 -19.89 -10.43 24.03
CA GLY A 576 -19.75 -9.00 23.72
C GLY A 576 -18.32 -8.51 23.59
N TRP A 577 -17.38 -9.40 23.26
CA TRP A 577 -16.03 -9.02 22.87
C TRP A 577 -16.05 -8.39 21.48
N GLU A 578 -15.20 -7.40 21.27
CA GLU A 578 -15.09 -6.74 19.99
C GLU A 578 -13.97 -7.39 19.16
N ASN A 579 -14.12 -7.25 17.85
CA ASN A 579 -13.11 -7.53 16.85
C ASN A 579 -13.04 -6.34 15.87
N GLU A 580 -11.89 -6.12 15.24
CA GLU A 580 -11.68 -5.00 14.32
C GLU A 580 -12.56 -5.09 13.06
N VAL A 581 -12.78 -6.29 12.52
CA VAL A 581 -13.69 -6.52 11.39
C VAL A 581 -15.11 -6.12 11.77
N TRP A 582 -15.57 -6.46 12.97
CA TRP A 582 -16.89 -6.05 13.46
C TRP A 582 -17.08 -4.53 13.42
N VAL A 583 -16.10 -3.80 13.96
CA VAL A 583 -16.10 -2.34 13.96
C VAL A 583 -16.07 -1.80 12.53
N ALA A 584 -15.25 -2.39 11.66
CA ALA A 584 -15.12 -1.97 10.27
C ALA A 584 -16.42 -2.16 9.47
N ARG A 585 -17.11 -3.29 9.64
CA ARG A 585 -18.44 -3.58 9.07
C ARG A 585 -19.47 -2.58 9.57
N THR A 586 -19.51 -2.34 10.87
CA THR A 586 -20.45 -1.34 11.45
C THR A 586 -20.23 0.04 10.83
N PHE A 587 -18.98 0.46 10.59
CA PHE A 587 -18.72 1.71 9.86
C PHE A 587 -19.12 1.63 8.38
N TRP A 588 -18.94 0.47 7.75
CA TRP A 588 -19.32 0.23 6.37
C TRP A 588 -20.84 0.29 6.19
N ASP A 589 -21.65 -0.43 6.97
CA ASP A 589 -23.12 -0.43 6.90
C ASP A 589 -23.72 0.97 7.16
N LEU A 590 -23.08 1.79 8.02
CA LEU A 590 -23.50 3.18 8.21
C LEU A 590 -23.16 4.07 7.00
N HIS A 591 -22.22 3.63 6.16
CA HIS A 591 -21.67 4.37 5.03
C HIS A 591 -22.25 3.93 3.69
N ASP A 592 -22.44 2.64 3.46
CA ASP A 592 -22.80 2.08 2.18
C ASP A 592 -24.27 2.45 1.84
N ASN A 593 -24.83 2.03 0.72
CA ASN A 593 -26.19 2.31 0.29
C ASN A 593 -26.82 1.10 -0.41
N ARG A 594 -26.24 -0.07 -0.16
CA ARG A 594 -26.81 -1.33 -0.55
C ARG A 594 -28.07 -1.58 0.28
N SER A 595 -28.89 -2.47 -0.24
CA SER A 595 -30.17 -2.87 0.36
C SER A 595 -30.20 -4.39 0.20
N ASP A 596 -29.60 -5.07 1.17
CA ASP A 596 -29.54 -6.54 1.20
C ASP A 596 -30.08 -7.16 2.50
N GLY A 597 -30.80 -6.35 3.28
CA GLY A 597 -31.44 -6.75 4.53
C GLY A 597 -30.54 -6.64 5.76
N SER A 598 -29.30 -6.16 5.59
CA SER A 598 -28.37 -5.75 6.65
C SER A 598 -28.30 -4.23 6.80
N ASP A 599 -28.34 -3.51 5.68
CA ASP A 599 -28.18 -2.05 5.67
C ASP A 599 -29.55 -1.35 5.66
N ILE A 600 -30.16 -1.29 6.84
CA ILE A 600 -31.49 -0.66 7.00
C ILE A 600 -31.39 0.88 6.87
N LEU A 601 -30.17 1.43 7.00
CA LEU A 601 -29.92 2.86 7.09
C LEU A 601 -28.49 3.24 6.66
N TRP A 602 -28.36 4.34 5.93
CA TRP A 602 -27.06 4.98 5.68
C TRP A 602 -27.06 6.49 5.91
N PHE A 603 -25.89 7.08 6.11
CA PHE A 603 -25.74 8.53 6.12
C PHE A 603 -25.69 9.12 4.71
N ASN A 604 -26.44 10.20 4.46
CA ASN A 604 -26.49 10.84 3.14
C ASN A 604 -25.16 11.53 2.77
N HIS A 605 -24.47 12.09 3.76
CA HIS A 605 -23.16 12.71 3.55
C HIS A 605 -22.06 11.64 3.51
N ARG A 606 -21.30 11.56 2.40
CA ARG A 606 -20.28 10.52 2.17
C ARG A 606 -19.15 10.49 3.22
N GLY A 607 -18.89 11.62 3.88
CA GLY A 607 -17.92 11.73 4.97
C GLY A 607 -18.50 11.59 6.38
N ALA A 608 -19.81 11.34 6.54
CA ALA A 608 -20.47 11.38 7.85
C ALA A 608 -19.86 10.39 8.85
N VAL A 609 -19.70 9.12 8.45
CA VAL A 609 -19.15 8.08 9.32
C VAL A 609 -17.78 8.50 9.85
N ILE A 610 -16.92 8.98 8.93
CA ILE A 610 -15.55 9.42 9.22
C ILE A 610 -15.54 10.67 10.10
N SER A 611 -16.30 11.71 9.75
CA SER A 611 -16.26 13.01 10.42
C SER A 611 -16.86 12.95 11.82
N LEU A 612 -17.94 12.20 12.01
CA LEU A 612 -18.55 11.97 13.32
C LEU A 612 -17.62 11.18 14.23
N TYR A 613 -16.93 10.16 13.73
CA TYR A 613 -15.93 9.41 14.51
C TYR A 613 -14.72 10.26 14.88
N LEU A 614 -14.03 10.85 13.89
CA LEU A 614 -12.81 11.64 14.11
C LEU A 614 -13.09 12.92 14.92
N GLY A 615 -14.26 13.52 14.72
CA GLY A 615 -14.70 14.74 15.39
C GLY A 615 -15.06 14.57 16.86
N ASN A 616 -15.42 13.35 17.25
CA ASN A 616 -15.73 12.97 18.62
C ASN A 616 -14.63 12.08 19.20
N GLY A 617 -13.39 12.53 19.03
CA GLY A 617 -12.21 11.86 19.57
C GLY A 617 -12.17 11.79 21.09
N ILE A 618 -11.07 11.26 21.61
CA ILE A 618 -10.96 11.00 23.05
C ILE A 618 -10.45 12.22 23.82
N ALA A 619 -10.96 12.41 25.04
CA ALA A 619 -10.65 13.59 25.83
C ALA A 619 -9.26 13.48 26.47
N ASN A 620 -8.91 12.32 27.02
CA ASN A 620 -7.62 12.01 27.62
C ASN A 620 -7.03 10.72 27.06
N ASP A 621 -5.71 10.58 27.16
CA ASP A 621 -5.02 9.34 26.82
C ASP A 621 -5.37 8.24 27.84
N GLY A 622 -5.70 7.05 27.34
CA GLY A 622 -6.16 5.93 28.16
C GLY A 622 -7.63 5.98 28.58
N ASP A 623 -8.45 6.90 28.05
CA ASP A 623 -9.90 6.86 28.26
C ASP A 623 -10.48 5.52 27.74
N ALA A 624 -11.38 4.91 28.51
CA ALA A 624 -12.13 3.74 28.07
C ALA A 624 -13.10 4.16 26.95
N ARG A 625 -12.80 3.75 25.73
CA ARG A 625 -13.56 4.03 24.51
C ARG A 625 -13.58 2.78 23.67
N ASP A 626 -14.76 2.48 23.17
CA ASP A 626 -15.11 1.33 22.36
C ASP A 626 -16.11 1.77 21.29
N MET A 627 -16.60 0.83 20.48
CA MET A 627 -17.53 1.17 19.42
C MET A 627 -18.88 1.65 19.96
N ARG A 628 -19.35 1.11 21.10
CA ARG A 628 -20.62 1.49 21.73
C ARG A 628 -20.69 2.97 22.12
N PHE A 629 -19.57 3.58 22.48
CA PHE A 629 -19.51 5.03 22.69
C PHE A 629 -19.98 5.83 21.46
N TYR A 630 -19.63 5.36 20.25
CA TYR A 630 -19.96 6.02 19.00
C TYR A 630 -21.40 5.76 18.54
N GLU A 631 -22.05 4.71 19.02
CA GLU A 631 -23.48 4.44 18.75
C GLU A 631 -24.35 5.66 19.06
N THR A 632 -24.15 6.29 20.24
CA THR A 632 -24.92 7.48 20.63
C THR A 632 -24.63 8.67 19.72
N ILE A 633 -23.38 8.85 19.29
CA ILE A 633 -23.00 9.95 18.37
C ILE A 633 -23.70 9.80 17.02
N TYR A 634 -23.72 8.58 16.47
CA TYR A 634 -24.41 8.31 15.20
C TYR A 634 -25.93 8.42 15.35
N ARG A 635 -26.48 7.94 16.46
CA ARG A 635 -27.91 8.04 16.75
C ARG A 635 -28.38 9.50 16.83
N ASP A 636 -27.59 10.35 17.46
CA ASP A 636 -27.90 11.77 17.60
C ASP A 636 -27.74 12.53 16.27
N ALA A 637 -26.90 12.04 15.35
CA ALA A 637 -26.72 12.60 14.01
C ALA A 637 -27.73 12.06 12.97
N ALA A 638 -28.37 10.93 13.24
CA ALA A 638 -29.35 10.32 12.34
C ALA A 638 -30.64 11.16 12.26
N SER A 639 -31.34 11.05 11.12
CA SER A 639 -32.61 11.75 10.91
C SER A 639 -33.66 11.35 11.97
N PRO A 640 -34.64 12.21 12.30
CA PRO A 640 -35.70 11.85 13.24
C PRO A 640 -36.46 10.59 12.80
N GLY A 641 -36.55 9.59 13.69
CA GLY A 641 -37.15 8.29 13.40
C GLY A 641 -36.13 7.20 13.02
N HIS A 642 -34.90 7.57 12.69
CA HIS A 642 -33.85 6.62 12.27
C HIS A 642 -32.97 6.12 13.44
N GLN A 643 -33.21 6.62 14.65
CA GLN A 643 -32.39 6.33 15.83
C GLN A 643 -32.36 4.82 16.18
N GLY A 644 -33.48 4.12 15.98
CA GLY A 644 -33.57 2.68 16.26
C GLY A 644 -32.70 1.86 15.31
N PHE A 645 -32.68 2.21 14.03
CA PHE A 645 -31.88 1.52 13.01
C PHE A 645 -30.37 1.61 13.26
N ILE A 646 -29.90 2.72 13.84
CA ILE A 646 -28.50 2.81 14.28
C ILE A 646 -28.19 1.73 15.31
N THR A 647 -29.03 1.56 16.32
CA THR A 647 -28.84 0.49 17.32
C THR A 647 -28.93 -0.89 16.66
N ASP A 648 -29.86 -1.10 15.74
CA ASP A 648 -30.01 -2.38 15.02
C ASP A 648 -28.75 -2.75 14.23
N ILE A 649 -28.12 -1.81 13.50
CA ILE A 649 -26.86 -2.04 12.77
C ILE A 649 -25.72 -2.43 13.73
N PHE A 650 -25.63 -1.76 14.89
CA PHE A 650 -24.60 -2.08 15.89
C PHE A 650 -24.80 -3.47 16.48
N GLU A 651 -26.04 -3.84 16.83
CA GLU A 651 -26.35 -5.18 17.36
C GLU A 651 -26.20 -6.27 16.31
N GLN A 652 -26.60 -6.01 15.06
CA GLN A 652 -26.49 -6.95 13.97
C GLN A 652 -25.05 -7.40 13.75
N ASN A 653 -24.12 -6.45 13.70
CA ASN A 653 -22.74 -6.77 13.45
C ASN A 653 -22.11 -7.49 14.67
N HIS A 654 -22.62 -7.26 15.88
CA HIS A 654 -22.04 -7.74 17.14
C HIS A 654 -22.28 -9.23 17.40
N HIS A 655 -23.17 -9.87 16.64
CA HIS A 655 -23.66 -11.23 16.82
C HIS A 655 -23.41 -12.10 15.59
#